data_AF-A0A8H5DGV7-F1
#
_entry.id   AF-A0A8H5DGV7-F1
#
_cell.length_a   1.000
_cell.length_b   1.000
_cell.length_c   1.000
_cell.angle_alpha   90.00
_cell.angle_beta   90.00
_cell.angle_gamma   90.00
#
_symmetry.space_group_name_H-M   'P 1'
#
loop_
_entity.id
_entity.type
_entity.pdbx_description
1 polymer ?
#
loop_
_entity_poly.entity_id
_entity_poly.type
_entity_poly.pdbx_seq_one_letter_code
_entity_poly.pdbx_strand_id
1 'polypeptide(L)'
;MAASTLQRLVRFVPKSNPSKILIGQPADKNVDVGAALRKGQEVAVNVLSGSSVLSPGASTGATEIIDRVLSPLAQSEVGTVRGVGMNYSKHAAEIGAPPPTIPVIFMRPSTCINDPWPAPGIVPRVSQVDESADYEAELAVVIGKTAKNVSEADALDYVLGYTAANDVSSRTQQLNQSQWSFSKSFDGACPLGPTLVLKSLIPDPSKLRIRGIKNGKVHQESGTDDLIFPVPKIVSWLSQSTTLPAGTVIITGTPAGVGIGRKPKDALRHGDEYAVEILPHIGTLTNIFENEKNGFVTKFYQLRDDVPTPTPKPDEILIRIAAAGFCHTDLMVYRGVTQGPLPFTGSHEPAGTIASIGSDVPDTWHVGDRVGVTNFMDPCDNCKGCKWATQVIGALDPRYCDNKTMCGIVSRDGAFAEYMTAWYGAVVHLPNSLSFQQAAPLMCAGASVWHALNQAELQKGQAVAIVGIGGLGVLGIQFAKAKGYRVVAIDNRDVGLKLASEVPSHLKPDLILNFDDPETIRKISGFTDDIGLRAAIVCTGADAASDWAAQRLQPRGVLVAVGIPEQGLRFDPMNLLFKEIVVKGSIHCSMQETRDMIDFVAEHGILSHLTLLTMEEAEDIAAKSEAQAYTGRPVVQVGEQ
;
A
#
# COMPACT_ATOMS: atom_id res chain seq x y z
N MET A 1 52.71 -19.30 -6.70
CA MET A 1 51.71 -18.80 -5.74
C MET A 1 51.12 -20.00 -5.04
N ALA A 2 51.21 -20.08 -3.70
CA ALA A 2 50.59 -21.18 -2.96
C ALA A 2 49.07 -21.18 -3.26
N ALA A 3 48.52 -22.34 -3.64
CA ALA A 3 47.08 -22.47 -3.85
C ALA A 3 46.35 -22.07 -2.56
N SER A 4 45.36 -21.19 -2.67
CA SER A 4 44.54 -20.78 -1.52
C SER A 4 43.90 -22.03 -0.90
N THR A 5 44.12 -22.24 0.39
CA THR A 5 43.53 -23.35 1.17
C THR A 5 42.07 -23.11 1.55
N LEU A 6 41.49 -21.98 1.11
CA LEU A 6 40.09 -21.66 1.32
C LEU A 6 39.21 -22.59 0.50
N GLN A 7 38.15 -23.08 1.12
CA GLN A 7 37.19 -23.99 0.51
C GLN A 7 35.74 -23.59 0.80
N ARG A 8 35.47 -23.05 2.00
CA ARG A 8 34.12 -22.68 2.43
C ARG A 8 34.19 -21.33 3.13
N LEU A 9 33.42 -20.36 2.63
CA LEU A 9 33.37 -19.01 3.17
C LEU A 9 32.02 -18.78 3.85
N VAL A 10 32.06 -18.19 5.03
CA VAL A 10 30.88 -17.75 5.78
C VAL A 10 31.01 -16.27 6.10
N ARG A 11 29.92 -15.53 5.94
CA ARG A 11 29.78 -14.13 6.34
C ARG A 11 28.85 -14.10 7.56
N PHE A 12 29.26 -13.44 8.64
CA PHE A 12 28.58 -13.58 9.93
C PHE A 12 28.81 -12.40 10.86
N VAL A 13 27.94 -12.28 11.86
CA VAL A 13 28.13 -11.44 13.05
C VAL A 13 28.74 -12.32 14.16
N PRO A 14 29.88 -11.95 14.75
CA PRO A 14 30.50 -12.72 15.83
C PRO A 14 29.83 -12.46 17.18
N LYS A 15 29.77 -13.47 18.05
CA LYS A 15 29.27 -13.32 19.43
C LYS A 15 30.06 -12.30 20.25
N SER A 16 31.36 -12.18 19.99
CA SER A 16 32.24 -11.25 20.69
C SER A 16 31.94 -9.79 20.39
N ASN A 17 31.34 -9.48 19.22
CA ASN A 17 31.05 -8.12 18.81
C ASN A 17 29.89 -8.04 17.80
N PRO A 18 28.65 -7.83 18.29
CA PRO A 18 27.45 -7.74 17.45
C PRO A 18 27.43 -6.59 16.43
N SER A 19 28.31 -5.60 16.57
CA SER A 19 28.39 -4.44 15.67
C SER A 19 29.28 -4.68 14.44
N LYS A 20 30.00 -5.80 14.39
CA LYS A 20 30.91 -6.13 13.30
C LYS A 20 30.33 -7.22 12.42
N ILE A 21 30.65 -7.15 11.14
CA ILE A 21 30.44 -8.23 10.18
C ILE A 21 31.82 -8.74 9.79
N LEU A 22 32.02 -10.04 9.94
CA LEU A 22 33.24 -10.73 9.61
C LEU A 22 32.98 -11.74 8.49
N ILE A 23 34.06 -12.11 7.81
CA ILE A 23 34.08 -13.28 6.94
C ILE A 23 35.11 -14.27 7.44
N GLY A 24 34.89 -15.54 7.18
CA GLY A 24 35.85 -16.56 7.56
C GLY A 24 35.57 -17.92 6.96
N GLN A 25 36.34 -18.91 7.41
CA GLN A 25 36.13 -20.31 7.09
C GLN A 25 35.75 -21.08 8.35
N PRO A 26 34.69 -21.93 8.33
CA PRO A 26 34.38 -22.80 9.46
C PRO A 26 35.61 -23.61 9.90
N ALA A 27 35.86 -23.66 11.21
CA ALA A 27 37.02 -24.36 11.77
C ALA A 27 36.89 -25.88 11.58
N ASP A 28 35.68 -26.42 11.74
CA ASP A 28 35.34 -27.77 11.30
C ASP A 28 34.96 -27.75 9.81
N LYS A 29 35.78 -28.40 8.99
CA LYS A 29 35.56 -28.52 7.54
C LYS A 29 34.26 -29.25 7.16
N ASN A 30 33.74 -30.11 8.04
CA ASN A 30 32.59 -30.97 7.80
C ASN A 30 31.29 -30.43 8.40
N VAL A 31 31.33 -29.33 9.15
CA VAL A 31 30.12 -28.79 9.79
C VAL A 31 29.12 -28.30 8.75
N ASP A 32 27.86 -28.70 8.89
CA ASP A 32 26.76 -28.00 8.25
C ASP A 32 26.44 -26.77 9.10
N VAL A 33 26.94 -25.61 8.68
CA VAL A 33 26.84 -24.36 9.45
C VAL A 33 25.37 -24.03 9.77
N GLY A 34 24.49 -24.10 8.78
CA GLY A 34 23.09 -23.71 8.99
C GLY A 34 22.34 -24.71 9.85
N ALA A 35 22.53 -26.02 9.63
CA ALA A 35 21.90 -27.04 10.48
C ALA A 35 22.42 -27.01 11.93
N ALA A 36 23.71 -26.75 12.14
CA ALA A 36 24.30 -26.60 13.47
C ALA A 36 23.70 -25.39 14.21
N LEU A 37 23.67 -24.22 13.56
CA LEU A 37 23.10 -23.00 14.14
C LEU A 37 21.61 -23.15 14.45
N ARG A 38 20.84 -23.77 13.54
CA ARG A 38 19.40 -24.04 13.78
C ARG A 38 19.14 -24.93 14.98
N LYS A 39 20.09 -25.80 15.35
CA LYS A 39 20.09 -26.65 16.55
C LYS A 39 20.66 -25.96 17.80
N GLY A 40 21.04 -24.68 17.71
CA GLY A 40 21.65 -23.92 18.80
C GLY A 40 23.10 -24.31 19.10
N GLN A 41 23.78 -25.00 18.17
CA GLN A 41 25.18 -25.39 18.34
C GLN A 41 26.09 -24.23 17.95
N GLU A 42 27.20 -24.09 18.68
CA GLU A 42 28.21 -23.10 18.36
C GLU A 42 29.04 -23.53 17.15
N VAL A 43 29.25 -22.60 16.22
CA VAL A 43 30.11 -22.80 15.05
C VAL A 43 31.27 -21.84 15.13
N ALA A 44 32.47 -22.38 15.31
CA ALA A 44 33.73 -21.63 15.30
C ALA A 44 34.19 -21.36 13.86
N VAL A 45 34.68 -20.15 13.61
CA VAL A 45 35.12 -19.66 12.30
C VAL A 45 36.49 -19.03 12.40
N ASN A 46 37.41 -19.47 11.57
CA ASN A 46 38.72 -18.85 11.39
C ASN A 46 38.56 -17.57 10.57
N VAL A 47 38.82 -16.42 11.19
CA VAL A 47 38.52 -15.10 10.63
C VAL A 47 39.53 -14.73 9.55
N LEU A 48 39.03 -14.20 8.43
CA LEU A 48 39.84 -13.70 7.34
C LEU A 48 39.90 -12.16 7.36
N SER A 49 40.96 -11.60 6.80
CA SER A 49 41.26 -10.17 6.85
C SER A 49 40.44 -9.34 5.85
N GLY A 50 39.79 -9.98 4.88
CA GLY A 50 38.92 -9.31 3.92
C GLY A 50 37.57 -8.93 4.52
N SER A 51 36.81 -8.11 3.79
CA SER A 51 35.44 -7.71 4.16
C SER A 51 34.36 -8.38 3.30
N SER A 52 34.76 -9.12 2.26
CA SER A 52 33.88 -9.69 1.23
C SER A 52 34.32 -11.09 0.84
N VAL A 53 33.37 -11.99 0.55
CA VAL A 53 33.68 -13.31 -0.03
C VAL A 53 34.29 -13.20 -1.44
N LEU A 54 34.09 -12.07 -2.14
CA LEU A 54 34.72 -11.78 -3.43
C LEU A 54 36.20 -11.43 -3.29
N SER A 55 36.64 -11.04 -2.09
CA SER A 55 38.02 -10.66 -1.79
C SER A 55 38.34 -11.04 -0.34
N PRO A 56 38.44 -12.35 -0.05
CA PRO A 56 38.44 -12.84 1.32
C PRO A 56 39.70 -12.47 2.12
N GLY A 57 40.80 -12.11 1.46
CA GLY A 57 42.05 -11.79 2.14
C GLY A 57 42.75 -13.04 2.69
N ALA A 58 43.55 -12.85 3.74
CA ALA A 58 44.33 -13.91 4.39
C ALA A 58 43.77 -14.25 5.78
N SER A 59 44.16 -15.40 6.34
CA SER A 59 43.84 -15.73 7.72
C SER A 59 44.44 -14.71 8.68
N THR A 60 43.63 -14.27 9.64
CA THR A 60 44.06 -13.36 10.72
C THR A 60 44.70 -14.12 11.90
N GLY A 61 44.54 -15.43 11.96
CA GLY A 61 44.89 -16.26 13.13
C GLY A 61 43.85 -16.20 14.27
N ALA A 62 42.83 -15.35 14.17
CA ALA A 62 41.74 -15.28 15.13
C ALA A 62 40.63 -16.29 14.80
N THR A 63 39.96 -16.78 15.85
CA THR A 63 38.77 -17.63 15.74
C THR A 63 37.63 -16.95 16.48
N GLU A 64 36.45 -16.91 15.86
CA GLU A 64 35.23 -16.32 16.41
C GLU A 64 34.08 -17.32 16.35
N ILE A 65 33.11 -17.17 17.26
CA ILE A 65 31.88 -17.96 17.24
C ILE A 65 30.78 -17.16 16.52
N ILE A 66 30.06 -17.82 15.61
CA ILE A 66 28.91 -17.22 14.94
C ILE A 66 27.80 -16.93 15.96
N ASP A 67 27.36 -15.67 16.01
CA ASP A 67 26.09 -15.27 16.63
C ASP A 67 24.96 -15.37 15.61
N ARG A 68 25.15 -14.70 14.47
CA ARG A 68 24.21 -14.70 13.34
C ARG A 68 24.95 -14.94 12.03
N VAL A 69 24.55 -15.97 11.29
CA VAL A 69 25.02 -16.17 9.92
C VAL A 69 24.28 -15.22 8.98
N LEU A 70 24.96 -14.74 7.95
CA LEU A 70 24.42 -13.84 6.95
C LEU A 70 24.52 -14.48 5.57
N SER A 71 23.81 -13.93 4.59
CA SER A 71 24.02 -14.25 3.18
C SER A 71 25.51 -14.09 2.84
N PRO A 72 26.10 -15.02 2.05
CA PRO A 72 27.50 -14.92 1.65
C PRO A 72 27.84 -13.61 0.95
N LEU A 73 26.88 -12.99 0.26
CA LEU A 73 26.99 -11.66 -0.35
C LEU A 73 26.00 -10.70 0.29
N ALA A 74 26.46 -9.51 0.66
CA ALA A 74 25.58 -8.40 0.99
C ALA A 74 24.86 -7.89 -0.27
N GLN A 75 23.68 -7.28 -0.12
CA GLN A 75 22.92 -6.72 -1.24
C GLN A 75 23.73 -5.73 -2.09
N SER A 76 24.64 -4.96 -1.46
CA SER A 76 25.53 -4.01 -2.13
C SER A 76 26.68 -4.67 -2.91
N GLU A 77 26.99 -5.94 -2.66
CA GLU A 77 28.04 -6.70 -3.33
C GLU A 77 27.50 -7.51 -4.51
N VAL A 78 26.18 -7.63 -4.62
CA VAL A 78 25.53 -8.38 -5.69
C VAL A 78 25.53 -7.57 -6.97
N GLY A 79 26.21 -8.08 -7.99
CA GLY A 79 26.24 -7.47 -9.31
C GLY A 79 24.87 -7.48 -9.99
N THR A 80 24.32 -8.68 -10.21
CA THR A 80 22.93 -8.91 -10.65
C THR A 80 22.42 -10.23 -10.06
N VAL A 81 21.10 -10.38 -9.94
CA VAL A 81 20.48 -11.69 -9.63
C VAL A 81 19.77 -12.20 -10.88
N ARG A 82 20.11 -13.41 -11.31
CA ARG A 82 19.61 -14.05 -12.54
C ARG A 82 18.93 -15.36 -12.19
N GLY A 83 17.70 -15.55 -12.66
CA GLY A 83 16.98 -16.81 -12.50
C GLY A 83 16.83 -17.56 -13.81
N VAL A 84 16.87 -18.89 -13.71
CA VAL A 84 16.61 -19.82 -14.81
C VAL A 84 15.39 -20.66 -14.45
N GLY A 85 14.22 -20.37 -15.02
CA GLY A 85 13.03 -21.14 -14.68
C GLY A 85 12.85 -22.37 -15.57
N MET A 86 12.04 -23.32 -15.08
CA MET A 86 11.76 -24.61 -15.73
C MET A 86 13.02 -25.41 -16.11
N ASN A 87 14.05 -25.39 -15.27
CA ASN A 87 15.34 -25.98 -15.61
C ASN A 87 15.58 -27.38 -15.01
N TYR A 88 14.57 -28.03 -14.44
CA TYR A 88 14.65 -29.43 -13.98
C TYR A 88 13.75 -30.31 -14.82
N SER A 89 14.28 -31.40 -15.37
CA SER A 89 13.53 -32.27 -16.30
C SER A 89 12.30 -32.89 -15.64
N LYS A 90 12.44 -33.35 -14.38
CA LYS A 90 11.32 -33.89 -13.60
C LYS A 90 10.29 -32.84 -13.23
N HIS A 91 10.69 -31.58 -13.00
CA HIS A 91 9.75 -30.51 -12.70
C HIS A 91 8.93 -30.11 -13.93
N ALA A 92 9.56 -30.04 -15.12
CA ALA A 92 8.84 -29.84 -16.38
C ALA A 92 7.78 -30.94 -16.61
N ALA A 93 8.13 -32.19 -16.32
CA ALA A 93 7.19 -33.32 -16.40
C ALA A 93 6.05 -33.23 -15.38
N GLU A 94 6.31 -32.78 -14.14
CA GLU A 94 5.30 -32.58 -13.08
C GLU A 94 4.17 -31.62 -13.52
N ILE A 95 4.53 -30.53 -14.21
CA ILE A 95 3.57 -29.51 -14.65
C ILE A 95 3.01 -29.79 -16.06
N GLY A 96 3.39 -30.92 -16.68
CA GLY A 96 2.94 -31.30 -18.03
C GLY A 96 3.45 -30.39 -19.15
N ALA A 97 4.57 -29.68 -18.93
CA ALA A 97 5.17 -28.78 -19.91
C ALA A 97 6.33 -29.46 -20.66
N PRO A 98 6.50 -29.22 -21.97
CA PRO A 98 7.68 -29.69 -22.69
C PRO A 98 8.95 -29.00 -22.13
N PRO A 99 10.08 -29.71 -21.99
CA PRO A 99 11.34 -29.10 -21.61
C PRO A 99 11.70 -27.92 -22.53
N PRO A 100 12.09 -26.76 -21.98
CA PRO A 100 12.52 -25.63 -22.78
C PRO A 100 13.75 -26.00 -23.64
N THR A 101 13.82 -25.47 -24.87
CA THR A 101 14.95 -25.67 -25.79
C THR A 101 16.04 -24.62 -25.65
N ILE A 102 15.73 -23.49 -25.00
CA ILE A 102 16.65 -22.43 -24.62
C ILE A 102 16.41 -22.01 -23.16
N PRO A 103 17.43 -21.55 -22.41
CA PRO A 103 17.24 -21.10 -21.04
C PRO A 103 16.20 -19.99 -20.92
N VAL A 104 15.19 -20.18 -20.05
CA VAL A 104 14.18 -19.17 -19.73
C VAL A 104 14.69 -18.28 -18.61
N ILE A 105 15.01 -17.03 -18.93
CA ILE A 105 15.74 -16.13 -18.04
C ILE A 105 14.83 -15.03 -17.49
N PHE A 106 15.02 -14.72 -16.21
CA PHE A 106 14.49 -13.52 -15.57
C PHE A 106 15.56 -12.86 -14.70
N MET A 107 15.35 -11.59 -14.35
CA MET A 107 16.28 -10.79 -13.54
C MET A 107 15.57 -10.31 -12.29
N ARG A 108 16.28 -10.29 -11.15
CA ARG A 108 15.78 -9.82 -9.87
C ARG A 108 16.66 -8.68 -9.34
N PRO A 109 16.09 -7.70 -8.60
CA PRO A 109 16.86 -6.67 -7.93
C PRO A 109 17.68 -7.28 -6.78
N SER A 110 18.77 -6.62 -6.38
CA SER A 110 19.59 -7.09 -5.25
C SER A 110 18.84 -7.07 -3.91
N THR A 111 17.75 -6.29 -3.79
CA THR A 111 16.89 -6.23 -2.59
C THR A 111 16.17 -7.56 -2.31
N CYS A 112 16.09 -8.47 -3.29
CA CYS A 112 15.52 -9.79 -3.04
C CYS A 112 16.43 -10.68 -2.16
N ILE A 113 17.72 -10.37 -2.01
CA ILE A 113 18.63 -11.19 -1.19
C ILE A 113 18.29 -11.05 0.29
N ASN A 114 18.14 -12.18 0.98
CA ASN A 114 17.91 -12.25 2.42
C ASN A 114 18.96 -13.13 3.12
N ASP A 115 19.14 -12.89 4.42
CA ASP A 115 20.01 -13.72 5.26
C ASP A 115 19.32 -15.05 5.65
N PRO A 116 20.08 -16.09 6.02
CA PRO A 116 19.52 -17.29 6.66
C PRO A 116 18.91 -16.99 8.05
N TRP A 117 18.19 -17.96 8.60
CA TRP A 117 17.76 -17.93 10.01
C TRP A 117 18.95 -17.58 10.94
N PRO A 118 18.78 -16.69 11.94
CA PRO A 118 17.52 -16.15 12.48
C PRO A 118 16.90 -14.96 11.76
N ALA A 119 17.40 -14.51 10.59
CA ALA A 119 16.66 -13.51 9.83
C ALA A 119 15.31 -14.07 9.35
N PRO A 120 14.20 -13.31 9.45
CA PRO A 120 12.90 -13.79 9.03
C PRO A 120 12.86 -13.92 7.50
N GLY A 121 12.37 -15.07 7.02
CA GLY A 121 11.87 -15.19 5.65
C GLY A 121 10.57 -14.40 5.51
N ILE A 122 10.26 -13.90 4.32
CA ILE A 122 9.09 -13.03 4.11
C ILE A 122 8.11 -13.70 3.16
N VAL A 123 6.84 -13.82 3.58
CA VAL A 123 5.71 -14.17 2.72
C VAL A 123 5.20 -12.89 2.07
N PRO A 124 5.38 -12.69 0.74
CA PRO A 124 5.03 -11.44 0.08
C PRO A 124 3.56 -11.10 0.24
N ARG A 125 3.24 -9.83 0.48
CA ARG A 125 1.88 -9.34 0.75
C ARG A 125 0.88 -9.76 -0.32
N VAL A 126 1.27 -9.62 -1.59
CA VAL A 126 0.41 -9.96 -2.73
C VAL A 126 0.04 -11.45 -2.77
N SER A 127 0.81 -12.29 -2.07
CA SER A 127 0.55 -13.73 -1.92
C SER A 127 -0.13 -14.12 -0.61
N GLN A 128 -0.32 -13.18 0.31
CA GLN A 128 -1.05 -13.44 1.56
C GLN A 128 -2.56 -13.49 1.32
N VAL A 129 -3.08 -12.71 0.35
CA VAL A 129 -4.52 -12.59 0.06
C VAL A 129 -5.10 -13.82 -0.64
N ASP A 130 -4.29 -14.49 -1.44
CA ASP A 130 -4.70 -15.63 -2.27
C ASP A 130 -3.88 -16.88 -1.98
N GLU A 131 -3.08 -16.82 -0.90
CA GLU A 131 -2.35 -17.95 -0.38
C GLU A 131 -1.37 -18.58 -1.38
N SER A 132 -0.84 -17.78 -2.32
CA SER A 132 -0.06 -18.22 -3.48
C SER A 132 1.47 -18.21 -3.32
N ALA A 133 1.97 -17.94 -2.11
CA ALA A 133 3.41 -17.92 -1.84
C ALA A 133 4.00 -19.32 -1.93
N ASP A 134 5.06 -19.50 -2.70
CA ASP A 134 5.67 -20.80 -2.96
C ASP A 134 7.16 -20.79 -2.62
N TYR A 135 7.69 -21.99 -2.32
CA TYR A 135 9.08 -22.25 -2.00
C TYR A 135 9.75 -23.02 -3.14
N GLU A 136 11.04 -22.77 -3.34
CA GLU A 136 11.80 -23.40 -4.43
C GLU A 136 13.25 -23.62 -3.99
N ALA A 137 13.62 -24.88 -3.79
CA ALA A 137 14.99 -25.27 -3.45
C ALA A 137 15.90 -25.15 -4.67
N GLU A 138 16.85 -24.22 -4.65
CA GLU A 138 17.74 -23.96 -5.79
C GLU A 138 19.24 -24.00 -5.42
N LEU A 139 20.05 -24.45 -6.38
CA LEU A 139 21.49 -24.21 -6.39
C LEU A 139 21.74 -22.77 -6.86
N ALA A 140 22.50 -22.01 -6.08
CA ALA A 140 22.96 -20.68 -6.48
C ALA A 140 24.45 -20.71 -6.85
N VAL A 141 24.76 -20.12 -8.00
CA VAL A 141 26.12 -19.96 -8.53
C VAL A 141 26.55 -18.50 -8.36
N VAL A 142 27.71 -18.27 -7.76
CA VAL A 142 28.28 -16.92 -7.58
C VAL A 142 29.42 -16.70 -8.57
N ILE A 143 29.32 -15.65 -9.37
CA ILE A 143 30.36 -15.23 -10.31
C ILE A 143 31.46 -14.47 -9.55
N GLY A 144 32.71 -14.95 -9.63
CA GLY A 144 33.87 -14.35 -8.96
C GLY A 144 34.67 -13.39 -9.83
N LYS A 145 34.57 -13.53 -11.16
CA LYS A 145 35.24 -12.68 -12.13
C LYS A 145 34.22 -12.17 -13.13
N THR A 146 34.28 -10.89 -13.48
CA THR A 146 33.38 -10.31 -14.48
C THR A 146 33.46 -11.12 -15.78
N ALA A 147 32.31 -11.62 -16.23
CA ALA A 147 32.17 -12.46 -17.43
C ALA A 147 31.40 -11.70 -18.53
N LYS A 148 31.85 -11.82 -19.78
CA LYS A 148 31.13 -11.35 -20.97
C LYS A 148 31.53 -12.20 -22.15
N ASN A 149 30.56 -12.70 -22.91
CA ASN A 149 30.75 -13.59 -24.06
C ASN A 149 31.64 -14.80 -23.75
N VAL A 150 31.46 -15.40 -22.56
CA VAL A 150 32.27 -16.53 -22.11
C VAL A 150 31.77 -17.81 -22.78
N SER A 151 32.70 -18.64 -23.25
CA SER A 151 32.38 -19.95 -23.82
C SER A 151 31.89 -20.92 -22.75
N GLU A 152 31.15 -21.96 -23.13
CA GLU A 152 30.72 -23.01 -22.18
C GLU A 152 31.92 -23.72 -21.54
N ALA A 153 33.02 -23.92 -22.28
CA ALA A 153 34.23 -24.56 -21.76
C ALA A 153 34.93 -23.71 -20.69
N ASP A 154 34.93 -22.38 -20.85
CA ASP A 154 35.59 -21.44 -19.94
C ASP A 154 34.68 -20.97 -18.79
N ALA A 155 33.39 -21.28 -18.85
CA ALA A 155 32.36 -20.74 -17.95
C ALA A 155 32.70 -20.93 -16.46
N LEU A 156 33.18 -22.12 -16.08
CA LEU A 156 33.51 -22.42 -14.69
C LEU A 156 34.70 -21.60 -14.17
N ASP A 157 35.56 -21.04 -15.01
CA ASP A 157 36.69 -20.21 -14.56
C ASP A 157 36.29 -18.83 -14.05
N TYR A 158 35.04 -18.44 -14.31
CA TYR A 158 34.43 -17.23 -13.80
C TYR A 158 33.59 -17.48 -12.54
N VAL A 159 33.29 -18.73 -12.21
CA VAL A 159 32.54 -19.12 -11.01
C VAL A 159 33.45 -19.09 -9.78
N LEU A 160 33.05 -18.33 -8.75
CA LEU A 160 33.70 -18.32 -7.45
C LEU A 160 33.35 -19.60 -6.67
N GLY A 161 32.06 -19.92 -6.62
CA GLY A 161 31.54 -21.01 -5.83
C GLY A 161 30.02 -21.13 -5.89
N TYR A 162 29.51 -21.99 -5.02
CA TYR A 162 28.11 -22.40 -4.97
C TYR A 162 27.54 -22.25 -3.56
N THR A 163 26.25 -21.96 -3.46
CA THR A 163 25.51 -21.88 -2.20
C THR A 163 24.07 -22.32 -2.41
N ALA A 164 23.27 -22.45 -1.34
CA ALA A 164 21.85 -22.77 -1.45
C ALA A 164 21.03 -21.47 -1.53
N ALA A 165 19.94 -21.52 -2.29
CA ALA A 165 18.97 -20.44 -2.38
C ALA A 165 17.55 -20.98 -2.25
N ASN A 166 16.66 -20.13 -1.73
CA ASN A 166 15.22 -20.35 -1.73
C ASN A 166 14.56 -19.31 -2.66
N ASP A 167 14.03 -19.72 -3.82
CA ASP A 167 13.34 -18.83 -4.77
C ASP A 167 11.86 -18.64 -4.38
N VAL A 168 11.60 -17.69 -3.49
CA VAL A 168 10.25 -17.41 -3.02
C VAL A 168 9.43 -16.71 -4.10
N SER A 169 8.26 -17.27 -4.38
CA SER A 169 7.45 -16.89 -5.54
C SER A 169 6.00 -16.58 -5.18
N SER A 170 5.40 -15.62 -5.87
CA SER A 170 3.93 -15.46 -5.92
C SER A 170 3.38 -16.14 -7.15
N ARG A 171 2.73 -17.31 -7.00
CA ARG A 171 2.28 -18.10 -8.15
C ARG A 171 1.15 -17.48 -8.94
N THR A 172 0.23 -16.77 -8.26
CA THR A 172 -0.82 -16.03 -8.95
C THR A 172 -0.23 -14.92 -9.80
N GLN A 173 0.70 -14.13 -9.26
CA GLN A 173 1.35 -13.07 -10.01
C GLN A 173 2.22 -13.62 -11.15
N GLN A 174 2.85 -14.79 -10.95
CA GLN A 174 3.65 -15.44 -11.98
C GLN A 174 2.80 -15.88 -13.18
N LEU A 175 1.59 -16.37 -12.94
CA LEU A 175 0.67 -16.82 -13.99
C LEU A 175 -0.07 -15.67 -14.67
N ASN A 176 -0.19 -14.51 -14.00
CA ASN A 176 -0.87 -13.32 -14.53
C ASN A 176 0.04 -12.43 -15.39
N GLN A 177 1.33 -12.73 -15.50
CA GLN A 177 2.31 -11.89 -16.18
C GLN A 177 3.17 -12.71 -17.14
N SER A 178 3.57 -12.11 -18.26
CA SER A 178 4.50 -12.73 -19.21
C SER A 178 5.95 -12.69 -18.74
N GLN A 179 6.26 -11.96 -17.67
CA GLN A 179 7.61 -11.82 -17.12
C GLN A 179 7.64 -12.21 -15.64
N TRP A 180 8.38 -13.27 -15.32
CA TRP A 180 8.44 -13.84 -13.96
C TRP A 180 9.18 -12.98 -12.95
N SER A 181 9.95 -11.97 -13.41
CA SER A 181 10.68 -11.05 -12.54
C SER A 181 9.77 -10.48 -11.46
N PHE A 182 8.60 -9.94 -11.80
CA PHE A 182 7.70 -9.31 -10.83
C PHE A 182 7.29 -10.29 -9.70
N SER A 183 6.85 -11.49 -10.07
CA SER A 183 6.37 -12.51 -9.12
C SER A 183 7.44 -13.12 -8.22
N LYS A 184 8.72 -12.81 -8.47
CA LYS A 184 9.87 -13.38 -7.77
C LYS A 184 10.77 -12.30 -7.20
N SER A 185 10.55 -11.03 -7.47
CA SER A 185 11.51 -9.95 -7.13
C SER A 185 11.19 -9.19 -5.85
N PHE A 186 10.31 -9.71 -4.99
CA PHE A 186 9.99 -9.06 -3.72
C PHE A 186 11.21 -8.97 -2.80
N ASP A 187 11.22 -7.99 -1.91
CA ASP A 187 12.29 -7.80 -0.95
C ASP A 187 12.43 -9.04 -0.05
N GLY A 188 13.66 -9.54 0.06
CA GLY A 188 13.97 -10.75 0.81
C GLY A 188 13.45 -12.08 0.23
N ALA A 189 12.90 -12.10 -1.00
CA ALA A 189 12.37 -13.31 -1.64
C ALA A 189 13.44 -14.31 -2.15
N CYS A 190 14.73 -14.05 -1.94
CA CYS A 190 15.86 -14.91 -2.30
C CYS A 190 16.82 -15.09 -1.12
N PRO A 191 16.41 -15.75 -0.03
CA PRO A 191 17.38 -16.13 0.99
C PRO A 191 18.52 -16.96 0.41
N LEU A 192 19.75 -16.66 0.82
CA LEU A 192 20.98 -17.22 0.27
C LEU A 192 21.92 -17.68 1.39
N GLY A 193 22.54 -18.85 1.27
CA GLY A 193 23.55 -19.32 2.23
C GLY A 193 23.45 -20.82 2.54
N PRO A 194 23.88 -21.26 3.73
CA PRO A 194 24.52 -20.51 4.80
C PRO A 194 26.02 -20.26 4.54
N THR A 195 26.62 -20.97 3.58
CA THR A 195 28.03 -20.85 3.20
C THR A 195 28.20 -20.75 1.70
N LEU A 196 29.23 -20.03 1.25
CA LEU A 196 29.71 -20.10 -0.14
C LEU A 196 30.83 -21.13 -0.23
N VAL A 197 30.57 -22.22 -0.94
CA VAL A 197 31.57 -23.27 -1.17
C VAL A 197 32.30 -23.00 -2.48
N LEU A 198 33.61 -22.83 -2.40
CA LEU A 198 34.43 -22.49 -3.56
C LEU A 198 34.46 -23.64 -4.58
N LYS A 199 34.57 -23.28 -5.86
CA LYS A 199 34.68 -24.23 -6.97
C LYS A 199 35.79 -25.26 -6.77
N SER A 200 36.88 -24.93 -6.07
CA SER A 200 37.97 -25.86 -5.77
C SER A 200 37.52 -27.10 -4.98
N LEU A 201 36.47 -26.99 -4.15
CA LEU A 201 35.89 -28.12 -3.42
C LEU A 201 34.75 -28.80 -4.18
N ILE A 202 34.09 -28.08 -5.10
CA ILE A 202 33.03 -28.60 -5.98
C ILE A 202 33.46 -28.37 -7.45
N PRO A 203 34.38 -29.18 -7.99
CA PRO A 203 34.82 -29.01 -9.37
C PRO A 203 33.72 -29.36 -10.39
N ASP A 204 32.79 -30.23 -9.99
CA ASP A 204 31.68 -30.70 -10.81
C ASP A 204 30.35 -30.46 -10.07
N PRO A 205 29.63 -29.37 -10.36
CA PRO A 205 28.38 -29.03 -9.67
C PRO A 205 27.22 -29.94 -10.04
N SER A 206 27.36 -30.83 -11.04
CA SER A 206 26.29 -31.77 -11.40
C SER A 206 26.11 -32.91 -10.39
N LYS A 207 27.12 -33.15 -9.54
CA LYS A 207 27.15 -34.25 -8.56
C LYS A 207 26.52 -33.92 -7.21
N LEU A 208 25.86 -32.77 -7.08
CA LEU A 208 25.21 -32.37 -5.84
C LEU A 208 23.82 -33.00 -5.71
N ARG A 209 23.37 -33.16 -4.48
CA ARG A 209 21.99 -33.54 -4.14
C ARG A 209 21.32 -32.37 -3.46
N ILE A 210 20.09 -32.06 -3.88
CA ILE A 210 19.31 -30.95 -3.36
C ILE A 210 17.99 -31.46 -2.76
N ARG A 211 17.64 -30.95 -1.59
CA ARG A 211 16.36 -31.21 -0.92
C ARG A 211 15.71 -29.92 -0.44
N GLY A 212 14.40 -29.80 -0.66
CA GLY A 212 13.54 -28.77 -0.09
C GLY A 212 12.69 -29.38 1.02
N ILE A 213 12.85 -28.89 2.24
CA ILE A 213 12.24 -29.45 3.45
C ILE A 213 11.33 -28.38 4.07
N LYS A 214 10.01 -28.58 4.03
CA LYS A 214 9.03 -27.70 4.68
C LYS A 214 8.53 -28.35 5.97
N ASN A 215 8.63 -27.65 7.10
CA ASN A 215 8.16 -28.12 8.41
C ASN A 215 8.58 -29.57 8.72
N GLY A 216 9.86 -29.88 8.47
CA GLY A 216 10.45 -31.21 8.70
C GLY A 216 10.10 -32.30 7.68
N LYS A 217 9.29 -32.01 6.65
CA LYS A 217 8.94 -32.96 5.59
C LYS A 217 9.64 -32.61 4.29
N VAL A 218 10.23 -33.62 3.64
CA VAL A 218 10.83 -33.46 2.30
C VAL A 218 9.73 -33.24 1.28
N HIS A 219 9.76 -32.08 0.62
CA HIS A 219 8.82 -31.69 -0.43
C HIS A 219 9.44 -31.79 -1.82
N GLN A 220 10.74 -31.49 -1.92
CA GLN A 220 11.51 -31.51 -3.16
C GLN A 220 12.78 -32.33 -2.94
N GLU A 221 13.15 -33.17 -3.90
CA GLU A 221 14.38 -33.97 -3.85
C GLU A 221 14.83 -34.33 -5.27
N SER A 222 16.05 -33.93 -5.65
CA SER A 222 16.67 -34.38 -6.90
C SER A 222 18.20 -34.24 -6.84
N GLY A 223 18.88 -34.74 -7.87
CA GLY A 223 20.27 -34.37 -8.12
C GLY A 223 20.33 -33.15 -9.03
N THR A 224 21.44 -32.42 -8.98
CA THR A 224 21.72 -31.31 -9.91
C THR A 224 22.08 -31.79 -11.32
N ASP A 225 22.24 -33.10 -11.52
CA ASP A 225 22.32 -33.76 -12.82
C ASP A 225 20.97 -33.79 -13.58
N ASP A 226 19.88 -33.46 -12.90
CA ASP A 226 18.53 -33.31 -13.49
C ASP A 226 18.31 -31.93 -14.14
N LEU A 227 19.30 -31.03 -14.05
CA LEU A 227 19.26 -29.73 -14.72
C LEU A 227 19.22 -29.91 -16.25
N ILE A 228 18.25 -29.28 -16.91
CA ILE A 228 18.10 -29.30 -18.38
C ILE A 228 19.28 -28.56 -19.03
N PHE A 229 19.62 -27.39 -18.47
CA PHE A 229 20.80 -26.62 -18.82
C PHE A 229 21.79 -26.63 -17.66
N PRO A 230 22.99 -27.22 -17.81
CA PRO A 230 23.98 -27.28 -16.74
C PRO A 230 24.62 -25.90 -16.49
N VAL A 231 25.27 -25.72 -15.33
CA VAL A 231 25.90 -24.45 -14.93
C VAL A 231 26.79 -23.81 -16.02
N PRO A 232 27.70 -24.55 -16.70
CA PRO A 232 28.52 -23.96 -17.76
C PRO A 232 27.69 -23.37 -18.91
N LYS A 233 26.59 -24.04 -19.28
CA LYS A 233 25.66 -23.59 -20.31
C LYS A 233 24.95 -22.30 -19.90
N ILE A 234 24.45 -22.25 -18.67
CA ILE A 234 23.75 -21.09 -18.12
C ILE A 234 24.65 -19.86 -18.11
N VAL A 235 25.88 -20.00 -17.58
CA VAL A 235 26.85 -18.89 -17.49
C VAL A 235 27.22 -18.39 -18.89
N SER A 236 27.53 -19.29 -19.82
CA SER A 236 27.84 -18.92 -21.21
C SER A 236 26.68 -18.17 -21.85
N TRP A 237 25.46 -18.71 -21.75
CA TRP A 237 24.22 -18.12 -22.28
C TRP A 237 23.95 -16.71 -21.73
N LEU A 238 23.95 -16.55 -20.41
CA LEU A 238 23.71 -15.27 -19.75
C LEU A 238 24.77 -14.22 -20.08
N SER A 239 25.99 -14.63 -20.43
CA SER A 239 27.07 -13.71 -20.76
C SER A 239 27.04 -13.20 -22.21
N GLN A 240 26.15 -13.73 -23.06
CA GLN A 240 26.08 -13.33 -24.48
C GLN A 240 25.61 -11.89 -24.62
N SER A 241 26.51 -11.04 -25.12
CA SER A 241 26.36 -9.58 -25.24
C SER A 241 26.01 -8.85 -23.93
N THR A 242 26.00 -9.55 -22.80
CA THR A 242 25.60 -9.06 -21.48
C THR A 242 26.74 -9.29 -20.50
N THR A 243 27.17 -8.24 -19.81
CA THR A 243 28.18 -8.37 -18.76
C THR A 243 27.53 -8.98 -17.52
N LEU A 244 28.16 -10.01 -16.95
CA LEU A 244 27.89 -10.54 -15.61
C LEU A 244 28.99 -10.02 -14.67
N PRO A 245 28.73 -8.98 -13.87
CA PRO A 245 29.73 -8.50 -12.91
C PRO A 245 30.10 -9.59 -11.89
N ALA A 246 31.32 -9.52 -11.34
CA ALA A 246 31.64 -10.26 -10.12
C ALA A 246 30.61 -9.95 -9.02
N GLY A 247 30.22 -10.95 -8.24
CA GLY A 247 29.10 -10.90 -7.31
C GLY A 247 27.73 -11.19 -7.95
N THR A 248 27.65 -11.46 -9.26
CA THR A 248 26.40 -11.93 -9.87
C THR A 248 26.01 -13.28 -9.27
N VAL A 249 24.74 -13.39 -8.85
CA VAL A 249 24.12 -14.62 -8.33
C VAL A 249 23.21 -15.19 -9.40
N ILE A 250 23.39 -16.46 -9.74
CA ILE A 250 22.55 -17.19 -10.69
C ILE A 250 21.87 -18.33 -9.95
N ILE A 251 20.53 -18.31 -9.87
CA ILE A 251 19.72 -19.40 -9.32
C ILE A 251 19.24 -20.28 -10.49
N THR A 252 19.46 -21.59 -10.37
CA THR A 252 19.47 -22.50 -11.53
C THR A 252 18.15 -23.20 -11.81
N GLY A 253 17.07 -22.86 -11.09
CA GLY A 253 15.80 -23.57 -11.12
C GLY A 253 15.66 -24.58 -9.98
N THR A 254 14.44 -25.09 -9.82
CA THR A 254 14.03 -25.95 -8.69
C THR A 254 13.58 -27.35 -9.13
N PRO A 255 13.78 -28.39 -8.31
CA PRO A 255 13.20 -29.72 -8.51
C PRO A 255 11.66 -29.73 -8.42
N ALA A 256 11.07 -30.84 -8.87
CA ALA A 256 9.64 -31.12 -8.70
C ALA A 256 9.23 -31.13 -7.21
N GLY A 257 7.97 -30.79 -6.94
CA GLY A 257 7.40 -30.78 -5.58
C GLY A 257 7.16 -29.38 -4.99
N VAL A 258 7.13 -28.36 -5.84
CA VAL A 258 6.71 -26.99 -5.48
C VAL A 258 5.28 -26.99 -4.95
N GLY A 259 4.96 -26.10 -4.02
CA GLY A 259 3.70 -26.07 -3.28
C GLY A 259 2.45 -26.00 -4.16
N ILE A 260 2.51 -25.24 -5.26
CA ILE A 260 1.38 -25.12 -6.21
C ILE A 260 1.11 -26.41 -7.00
N GLY A 261 2.13 -27.25 -7.20
CA GLY A 261 2.04 -28.53 -7.90
C GLY A 261 1.47 -29.66 -7.04
N ARG A 262 1.40 -29.47 -5.71
CA ARG A 262 0.93 -30.49 -4.77
C ARG A 262 -0.59 -30.59 -4.71
N LYS A 263 -1.07 -31.75 -4.27
CA LYS A 263 -2.49 -32.04 -4.04
C LYS A 263 -2.68 -32.66 -2.64
N PRO A 264 -3.27 -31.93 -1.68
CA PRO A 264 -3.68 -30.52 -1.76
C PRO A 264 -2.49 -29.57 -1.97
N LYS A 265 -2.76 -28.36 -2.47
CA LYS A 265 -1.74 -27.31 -2.59
C LYS A 265 -1.15 -27.01 -1.21
N ASP A 266 0.15 -26.80 -1.15
CA ASP A 266 0.85 -26.54 0.11
C ASP A 266 1.79 -25.35 -0.05
N ALA A 267 1.25 -24.15 0.15
CA ALA A 267 1.96 -22.90 -0.01
C ALA A 267 2.64 -22.44 1.30
N LEU A 268 3.59 -21.53 1.20
CA LEU A 268 4.23 -20.90 2.36
C LEU A 268 3.23 -20.06 3.16
N ARG A 269 3.31 -20.16 4.48
CA ARG A 269 2.51 -19.42 5.46
C ARG A 269 3.41 -18.80 6.52
N HIS A 270 2.84 -17.84 7.26
CA HIS A 270 3.44 -17.35 8.49
C HIS A 270 3.73 -18.52 9.46
N GLY A 271 4.93 -18.53 10.03
CA GLY A 271 5.41 -19.57 10.93
C GLY A 271 6.00 -20.79 10.24
N ASP A 272 5.85 -20.95 8.92
CA ASP A 272 6.44 -22.09 8.21
C ASP A 272 7.97 -22.01 8.22
N GLU A 273 8.59 -23.15 8.48
CA GLU A 273 10.01 -23.34 8.25
C GLU A 273 10.21 -24.00 6.89
N TYR A 274 11.10 -23.43 6.08
CA TYR A 274 11.57 -24.06 4.86
C TYR A 274 13.09 -24.09 4.84
N ALA A 275 13.64 -25.25 4.50
CA ALA A 275 15.07 -25.46 4.42
C ALA A 275 15.48 -26.03 3.05
N VAL A 276 16.57 -25.47 2.51
CA VAL A 276 17.22 -25.94 1.29
C VAL A 276 18.54 -26.58 1.69
N GLU A 277 18.61 -27.90 1.57
CA GLU A 277 19.80 -28.67 1.87
C GLU A 277 20.51 -29.06 0.57
N ILE A 278 21.80 -28.75 0.46
CA ILE A 278 22.63 -29.20 -0.66
C ILE A 278 23.87 -29.94 -0.15
N LEU A 279 23.90 -31.24 -0.45
CA LEU A 279 24.91 -32.17 0.01
C LEU A 279 25.96 -32.48 -1.08
N PRO A 280 27.20 -32.82 -0.68
CA PRO A 280 27.66 -32.98 0.72
C PRO A 280 28.31 -31.73 1.34
N HIS A 281 28.54 -30.65 0.58
CA HIS A 281 29.46 -29.59 1.02
C HIS A 281 28.81 -28.26 1.42
N ILE A 282 27.68 -27.88 0.81
CA ILE A 282 27.09 -26.55 0.98
C ILE A 282 26.37 -26.43 2.33
N GLY A 283 25.65 -27.48 2.72
CA GLY A 283 24.88 -27.55 3.96
C GLY A 283 23.44 -27.07 3.77
N THR A 284 22.85 -26.58 4.86
CA THR A 284 21.42 -26.31 4.95
C THR A 284 21.13 -24.82 5.12
N LEU A 285 20.47 -24.20 4.14
CA LEU A 285 19.84 -22.88 4.30
C LEU A 285 18.50 -23.08 4.97
N THR A 286 18.21 -22.34 6.05
CA THR A 286 16.91 -22.40 6.73
C THR A 286 16.30 -21.01 6.81
N ASN A 287 14.99 -20.91 6.54
CA ASN A 287 14.20 -19.70 6.73
C ASN A 287 12.96 -20.05 7.56
N ILE A 288 12.61 -19.19 8.52
CA ILE A 288 11.30 -19.21 9.19
C ILE A 288 10.53 -18.01 8.66
N PHE A 289 9.37 -18.25 8.09
CA PHE A 289 8.62 -17.26 7.35
C PHE A 289 7.73 -16.44 8.27
N GLU A 290 7.77 -15.12 8.11
CA GLU A 290 6.80 -14.19 8.64
C GLU A 290 6.00 -13.58 7.49
N ASN A 291 4.77 -13.16 7.75
CA ASN A 291 4.06 -12.36 6.76
C ASN A 291 4.80 -11.04 6.60
N GLU A 292 4.98 -10.61 5.34
CA GLU A 292 5.42 -9.25 5.06
C GLU A 292 4.53 -8.28 5.83
N LYS A 293 5.14 -7.64 6.83
CA LYS A 293 4.52 -6.58 7.62
C LYS A 293 4.45 -5.37 6.70
N ASN A 294 3.37 -4.60 6.78
CA ASN A 294 3.26 -3.38 5.97
C ASN A 294 4.56 -2.56 6.14
N GLY A 295 5.20 -2.19 5.03
CA GLY A 295 6.33 -1.25 5.01
C GLY A 295 5.98 0.18 5.48
N PHE A 296 4.81 0.33 6.09
CA PHE A 296 4.44 1.44 6.95
C PHE A 296 4.46 0.91 8.38
N VAL A 297 5.24 1.55 9.24
CA VAL A 297 5.23 1.40 10.71
C VAL A 297 3.87 0.90 11.21
N THR A 298 3.70 -0.41 11.43
CA THR A 298 2.59 -0.93 12.23
C THR A 298 3.01 -0.88 13.70
N LYS A 299 3.15 0.34 14.21
CA LYS A 299 2.39 0.63 15.42
C LYS A 299 1.03 1.01 14.88
N PHE A 300 0.01 0.17 15.06
CA PHE A 300 -1.34 0.75 15.09
C PHE A 300 -1.26 1.93 16.05
N TYR A 301 -1.83 3.08 15.67
CA TYR A 301 -1.95 4.17 16.62
C TYR A 301 -2.54 3.57 17.89
N GLN A 302 -1.78 3.63 18.99
CA GLN A 302 -2.34 3.24 20.26
C GLN A 302 -3.31 4.35 20.61
N LEU A 303 -4.60 4.03 20.61
CA LEU A 303 -5.62 4.94 21.11
C LEU A 303 -5.21 5.34 22.53
N ARG A 304 -5.25 6.64 22.79
CA ARG A 304 -4.97 7.22 24.09
C ARG A 304 -6.27 7.78 24.63
N ASP A 305 -6.56 7.43 25.86
CA ASP A 305 -7.66 7.98 26.66
C ASP A 305 -7.20 9.17 27.52
N ASP A 306 -5.90 9.46 27.57
CA ASP A 306 -5.27 10.49 28.40
C ASP A 306 -4.85 11.76 27.62
N VAL A 307 -5.65 12.16 26.63
CA VAL A 307 -5.41 13.39 25.85
C VAL A 307 -5.74 14.63 26.71
N PRO A 308 -4.78 15.55 26.94
CA PRO A 308 -5.04 16.74 27.75
C PRO A 308 -5.95 17.74 27.02
N THR A 309 -6.80 18.44 27.77
CA THR A 309 -7.59 19.55 27.24
C THR A 309 -6.68 20.65 26.67
N PRO A 310 -6.81 21.03 25.39
CA PRO A 310 -5.99 22.08 24.80
C PRO A 310 -6.38 23.47 25.34
N THR A 311 -5.42 24.40 25.34
CA THR A 311 -5.68 25.81 25.68
C THR A 311 -5.73 26.63 24.39
N PRO A 312 -6.78 27.44 24.13
CA PRO A 312 -6.87 28.23 22.92
C PRO A 312 -5.81 29.35 22.90
N LYS A 313 -5.21 29.58 21.73
CA LYS A 313 -4.43 30.78 21.43
C LYS A 313 -5.32 32.04 21.37
N PRO A 314 -4.73 33.25 21.32
CA PRO A 314 -5.49 34.50 21.20
C PRO A 314 -6.53 34.49 20.07
N ASP A 315 -6.22 33.90 18.92
CA ASP A 315 -7.08 33.81 17.73
C ASP A 315 -7.86 32.48 17.62
N GLU A 316 -7.96 31.72 18.70
CA GLU A 316 -8.63 30.43 18.71
C GLU A 316 -9.80 30.38 19.69
N ILE A 317 -10.67 29.41 19.44
CA ILE A 317 -11.82 29.08 20.28
C ILE A 317 -11.62 27.66 20.79
N LEU A 318 -11.88 27.42 22.07
CA LEU A 318 -12.00 26.09 22.65
C LEU A 318 -13.44 25.62 22.50
N ILE A 319 -13.63 24.44 21.91
CA ILE A 319 -14.93 23.87 21.62
C ILE A 319 -15.07 22.58 22.42
N ARG A 320 -16.15 22.46 23.19
CA ARG A 320 -16.60 21.20 23.78
C ARG A 320 -17.33 20.40 22.72
N ILE A 321 -16.78 19.27 22.33
CA ILE A 321 -17.28 18.46 21.22
C ILE A 321 -18.49 17.65 21.65
N ALA A 322 -19.56 17.73 20.86
CA ALA A 322 -20.75 16.93 21.04
C ALA A 322 -20.80 15.75 20.06
N ALA A 323 -20.41 15.99 18.81
CA ALA A 323 -20.37 14.97 17.76
C ALA A 323 -19.18 15.17 16.81
N ALA A 324 -18.63 14.06 16.34
CA ALA A 324 -17.52 14.03 15.40
C ALA A 324 -17.76 12.96 14.33
N GLY A 325 -17.72 13.32 13.06
CA GLY A 325 -17.88 12.37 11.95
C GLY A 325 -16.62 11.57 11.63
N PHE A 326 -16.79 10.38 11.05
CA PHE A 326 -15.70 9.58 10.48
C PHE A 326 -15.85 9.47 8.97
N CYS A 327 -14.86 10.02 8.25
CA CYS A 327 -14.79 10.08 6.81
C CYS A 327 -13.78 9.08 6.25
N HIS A 328 -13.86 8.83 4.94
CA HIS A 328 -12.82 8.11 4.22
C HIS A 328 -11.43 8.77 4.38
N THR A 329 -11.35 10.09 4.48
CA THR A 329 -10.08 10.78 4.73
C THR A 329 -9.51 10.45 6.10
N ASP A 330 -10.33 10.26 7.14
CA ASP A 330 -9.85 9.83 8.46
C ASP A 330 -9.30 8.39 8.41
N LEU A 331 -9.89 7.53 7.56
CA LEU A 331 -9.32 6.21 7.28
C LEU A 331 -7.95 6.29 6.58
N MET A 332 -7.75 7.27 5.69
CA MET A 332 -6.44 7.51 5.08
C MET A 332 -5.42 7.97 6.13
N VAL A 333 -5.82 8.83 7.07
CA VAL A 333 -4.99 9.24 8.22
C VAL A 333 -4.61 8.04 9.08
N TYR A 334 -5.60 7.19 9.42
CA TYR A 334 -5.41 5.95 10.17
C TYR A 334 -4.42 5.00 9.48
N ARG A 335 -4.42 4.95 8.15
CA ARG A 335 -3.49 4.17 7.33
C ARG A 335 -2.11 4.80 7.18
N GLY A 336 -1.86 5.97 7.77
CA GLY A 336 -0.59 6.68 7.67
C GLY A 336 -0.33 7.31 6.31
N VAL A 337 -1.37 7.52 5.48
CA VAL A 337 -1.23 8.20 4.19
C VAL A 337 -0.85 9.66 4.39
N THR A 338 -1.39 10.30 5.43
CA THR A 338 -1.03 11.66 5.82
C THR A 338 0.07 11.60 6.89
N GLN A 339 1.26 12.12 6.58
CA GLN A 339 2.45 12.01 7.43
C GLN A 339 2.52 13.13 8.47
N GLY A 340 1.55 13.19 9.39
CA GLY A 340 1.52 14.15 10.50
C GLY A 340 2.40 13.75 11.69
N PRO A 341 2.84 14.70 12.53
CA PRO A 341 3.51 14.40 13.80
C PRO A 341 2.53 13.73 14.78
N LEU A 342 3.03 12.83 15.63
CA LEU A 342 2.26 12.09 16.65
C LEU A 342 2.68 12.52 18.08
N PRO A 343 1.80 12.43 19.09
CA PRO A 343 0.40 11.96 19.05
C PRO A 343 -0.53 12.92 18.29
N PHE A 344 -1.69 12.41 17.86
CA PHE A 344 -2.60 13.12 16.97
C PHE A 344 -4.06 12.72 17.21
N THR A 345 -4.97 13.69 17.31
CA THR A 345 -6.41 13.44 17.45
C THR A 345 -7.08 13.40 16.08
N GLY A 346 -7.79 12.32 15.75
CA GLY A 346 -8.48 12.15 14.46
C GLY A 346 -9.83 12.88 14.37
N SER A 347 -10.49 12.76 13.20
CA SER A 347 -11.73 13.43 12.78
C SER A 347 -11.59 14.89 12.36
N HIS A 348 -12.16 15.20 11.20
CA HIS A 348 -12.26 16.55 10.63
C HIS A 348 -13.71 17.01 10.43
N GLU A 349 -14.64 16.39 11.18
CA GLU A 349 -16.07 16.68 11.11
C GLU A 349 -16.65 17.09 12.49
N PRO A 350 -16.10 18.11 13.16
CA PRO A 350 -16.54 18.52 14.51
C PRO A 350 -17.86 19.30 14.53
N ALA A 351 -18.67 19.03 15.54
CA ALA A 351 -19.78 19.87 15.95
C ALA A 351 -19.91 19.91 17.49
N GLY A 352 -20.11 21.10 18.07
CA GLY A 352 -20.09 21.28 19.52
C GLY A 352 -20.50 22.67 19.99
N THR A 353 -20.09 23.02 21.21
CA THR A 353 -20.35 24.34 21.81
C THR A 353 -19.06 25.04 22.21
N ILE A 354 -19.04 26.37 22.10
CA ILE A 354 -17.89 27.15 22.57
C ILE A 354 -17.75 27.05 24.09
N ALA A 355 -16.59 26.61 24.57
CA ALA A 355 -16.25 26.49 25.99
C ALA A 355 -15.43 27.69 26.49
N SER A 356 -14.51 28.21 25.68
CA SER A 356 -13.75 29.42 25.98
C SER A 356 -13.21 30.06 24.70
N ILE A 357 -12.81 31.33 24.79
CA ILE A 357 -12.49 32.18 23.65
C ILE A 357 -11.15 32.89 23.91
N GLY A 358 -10.27 32.92 22.92
CA GLY A 358 -9.02 33.68 22.94
C GLY A 358 -9.22 35.19 22.88
N SER A 359 -8.21 35.96 23.28
CA SER A 359 -8.29 37.42 23.42
C SER A 359 -8.53 38.21 22.13
N ASP A 360 -8.19 37.63 20.98
CA ASP A 360 -8.20 38.28 19.66
C ASP A 360 -9.38 37.81 18.80
N VAL A 361 -10.24 36.94 19.35
CA VAL A 361 -11.46 36.49 18.69
C VAL A 361 -12.50 37.62 18.71
N PRO A 362 -13.18 37.92 17.58
CA PRO A 362 -14.19 38.97 17.54
C PRO A 362 -15.38 38.74 18.48
N ASP A 363 -15.94 39.82 19.02
CA ASP A 363 -17.11 39.85 19.93
C ASP A 363 -18.41 39.26 19.34
N THR A 364 -18.39 38.79 18.09
CA THR A 364 -19.50 38.04 17.49
C THR A 364 -19.63 36.63 18.05
N TRP A 365 -18.57 36.11 18.68
CA TRP A 365 -18.53 34.75 19.24
C TRP A 365 -18.70 34.77 20.75
N HIS A 366 -19.52 33.86 21.28
CA HIS A 366 -19.84 33.77 22.69
C HIS A 366 -19.72 32.35 23.22
N VAL A 367 -19.32 32.24 24.50
CA VAL A 367 -19.36 30.96 25.21
C VAL A 367 -20.78 30.41 25.21
N GLY A 368 -20.93 29.13 24.86
CA GLY A 368 -22.22 28.45 24.70
C GLY A 368 -22.76 28.43 23.26
N ASP A 369 -22.18 29.20 22.33
CA ASP A 369 -22.61 29.18 20.94
C ASP A 369 -22.45 27.78 20.33
N ARG A 370 -23.45 27.35 19.56
CA ARG A 370 -23.43 26.09 18.81
C ARG A 370 -22.62 26.28 17.54
N VAL A 371 -21.60 25.46 17.34
CA VAL A 371 -20.64 25.65 16.25
C VAL A 371 -20.21 24.34 15.58
N GLY A 372 -19.85 24.46 14.30
CA GLY A 372 -19.10 23.47 13.55
C GLY A 372 -17.78 24.07 13.06
N VAL A 373 -16.79 23.22 12.77
CA VAL A 373 -15.48 23.66 12.26
C VAL A 373 -15.20 22.99 10.93
N THR A 374 -14.82 23.78 9.94
CA THR A 374 -14.42 23.25 8.63
C THR A 374 -13.04 22.62 8.68
N ASN A 375 -12.77 21.69 7.76
CA ASN A 375 -11.50 20.99 7.66
C ASN A 375 -10.26 21.91 7.60
N PHE A 376 -10.25 22.87 6.67
CA PHE A 376 -9.05 23.68 6.39
C PHE A 376 -8.94 24.87 7.35
N MET A 377 -7.76 25.06 7.95
CA MET A 377 -7.49 26.11 8.95
C MET A 377 -6.16 26.83 8.70
N ASP A 378 -5.87 27.83 9.53
CA ASP A 378 -4.58 28.52 9.70
C ASP A 378 -3.91 28.95 8.38
N PRO A 379 -4.53 29.83 7.58
CA PRO A 379 -3.88 30.34 6.39
C PRO A 379 -2.63 31.16 6.79
N CYS A 380 -1.48 30.85 6.20
CA CYS A 380 -0.21 31.52 6.58
C CYS A 380 -0.05 32.97 6.08
N ASP A 381 -1.05 33.49 5.36
CA ASP A 381 -1.15 34.86 4.84
C ASP A 381 -0.04 35.33 3.85
N ASN A 382 1.02 34.57 3.63
CA ASN A 382 2.16 35.03 2.81
C ASN A 382 2.54 34.10 1.64
N CYS A 383 2.02 32.87 1.61
CA CYS A 383 2.33 31.94 0.51
C CYS A 383 1.67 32.37 -0.81
N LYS A 384 2.03 31.71 -1.93
CA LYS A 384 1.49 32.06 -3.25
C LYS A 384 -0.02 31.86 -3.31
N GLY A 385 -0.52 30.83 -2.64
CA GLY A 385 -1.95 30.54 -2.55
C GLY A 385 -2.74 31.59 -1.77
N CYS A 386 -2.23 32.04 -0.62
CA CYS A 386 -2.83 33.11 0.17
C CYS A 386 -2.85 34.45 -0.59
N LYS A 387 -1.75 34.77 -1.28
CA LYS A 387 -1.67 35.97 -2.14
C LYS A 387 -2.67 35.92 -3.28
N TRP A 388 -2.76 34.77 -3.97
CA TRP A 388 -3.74 34.55 -5.02
C TRP A 388 -5.17 34.69 -4.49
N ALA A 389 -5.51 34.03 -3.37
CA ALA A 389 -6.84 34.10 -2.77
C ALA A 389 -7.22 35.55 -2.42
N THR A 390 -6.32 36.29 -1.79
CA THR A 390 -6.56 37.70 -1.45
C THR A 390 -6.77 38.57 -2.68
N GLN A 391 -6.00 38.36 -3.76
CA GLN A 391 -6.09 39.17 -4.98
C GLN A 391 -7.29 38.81 -5.87
N VAL A 392 -7.65 37.52 -5.94
CA VAL A 392 -8.65 37.01 -6.89
C VAL A 392 -10.01 36.77 -6.23
N ILE A 393 -10.03 36.23 -5.02
CA ILE A 393 -11.24 35.98 -4.23
C ILE A 393 -11.58 37.19 -3.34
N GLY A 394 -10.58 37.97 -2.91
CA GLY A 394 -10.76 39.13 -2.05
C GLY A 394 -10.62 38.83 -0.55
N ALA A 395 -10.28 37.60 -0.18
CA ALA A 395 -10.07 37.16 1.19
C ALA A 395 -9.09 35.99 1.26
N LEU A 396 -8.54 35.72 2.44
CA LEU A 396 -7.79 34.49 2.68
C LEU A 396 -8.70 33.28 2.56
N ASP A 397 -8.17 32.23 1.94
CA ASP A 397 -8.84 30.95 1.79
C ASP A 397 -7.88 29.81 2.14
N PRO A 398 -8.06 29.17 3.32
CA PRO A 398 -7.17 28.13 3.80
C PRO A 398 -7.05 26.93 2.84
N ARG A 399 -8.05 26.67 2.00
CA ARG A 399 -8.05 25.56 1.03
C ARG A 399 -6.88 25.65 0.05
N TYR A 400 -6.50 26.87 -0.31
CA TYR A 400 -5.46 27.14 -1.30
C TYR A 400 -4.11 27.49 -0.69
N CYS A 401 -4.00 27.52 0.65
CA CYS A 401 -2.73 27.78 1.32
C CYS A 401 -1.71 26.66 1.02
N ASP A 402 -0.46 27.05 0.69
CA ASP A 402 0.65 26.10 0.50
C ASP A 402 1.04 25.43 1.82
N ASN A 403 0.91 26.17 2.92
CA ASN A 403 1.16 25.71 4.29
C ASN A 403 -0.15 25.38 5.03
N LYS A 404 -1.16 24.87 4.30
CA LYS A 404 -2.48 24.57 4.86
C LYS A 404 -2.37 23.57 6.01
N THR A 405 -3.15 23.83 7.05
CA THR A 405 -3.45 22.84 8.09
C THR A 405 -4.84 22.27 7.85
N MET A 406 -5.04 21.05 8.33
CA MET A 406 -6.29 20.32 8.16
C MET A 406 -6.63 19.63 9.47
N CYS A 407 -7.78 20.00 10.06
CA CYS A 407 -8.36 19.39 11.26
C CYS A 407 -8.26 17.88 11.18
N GLY A 408 -7.69 17.19 12.18
CA GLY A 408 -7.68 15.73 12.22
C GLY A 408 -7.05 15.02 11.01
N ILE A 409 -6.29 15.74 10.18
CA ILE A 409 -5.62 15.19 8.98
C ILE A 409 -4.14 15.58 8.88
N VAL A 410 -3.81 16.89 8.91
CA VAL A 410 -2.43 17.40 8.77
C VAL A 410 -2.21 18.58 9.70
N SER A 411 -1.23 18.44 10.61
CA SER A 411 -0.69 19.53 11.45
C SER A 411 -1.70 20.24 12.38
N ARG A 412 -2.90 19.70 12.55
CA ARG A 412 -3.91 20.14 13.52
C ARG A 412 -4.71 18.96 14.06
N ASP A 413 -4.89 18.93 15.38
CA ASP A 413 -5.73 17.95 16.06
C ASP A 413 -7.20 18.08 15.67
N GLY A 414 -7.87 16.93 15.70
CA GLY A 414 -9.26 16.74 15.31
C GLY A 414 -10.26 16.69 16.45
N ALA A 415 -11.38 16.03 16.19
CA ALA A 415 -12.59 16.07 17.00
C ALA A 415 -12.90 14.79 17.80
N PHE A 416 -12.10 13.72 17.69
CA PHE A 416 -12.23 12.53 18.54
C PHE A 416 -11.64 12.74 19.95
N ALA A 417 -12.02 13.84 20.60
CA ALA A 417 -11.69 14.19 21.97
C ALA A 417 -12.79 15.12 22.52
N GLU A 418 -12.94 15.18 23.85
CA GLU A 418 -13.98 16.00 24.50
C GLU A 418 -13.86 17.50 24.18
N TYR A 419 -12.63 17.97 23.91
CA TYR A 419 -12.33 19.35 23.59
C TYR A 419 -11.36 19.46 22.42
N MET A 420 -11.58 20.47 21.58
CA MET A 420 -10.63 20.86 20.53
C MET A 420 -10.47 22.37 20.47
N THR A 421 -9.32 22.85 20.00
CA THR A 421 -9.12 24.25 19.63
C THR A 421 -9.23 24.43 18.12
N ALA A 422 -9.86 25.52 17.69
CA ALA A 422 -9.95 25.89 16.28
C ALA A 422 -9.68 27.38 16.08
N TRP A 423 -9.02 27.74 14.97
CA TRP A 423 -8.94 29.13 14.52
C TRP A 423 -10.35 29.66 14.25
N TYR A 424 -10.72 30.81 14.83
CA TYR A 424 -12.10 31.33 14.74
C TYR A 424 -12.57 31.51 13.28
N GLY A 425 -11.64 31.75 12.35
CA GLY A 425 -11.94 31.93 10.93
C GLY A 425 -12.40 30.65 10.22
N ALA A 426 -12.25 29.47 10.84
CA ALA A 426 -12.74 28.18 10.33
C ALA A 426 -14.05 27.71 11.00
N VAL A 427 -14.64 28.55 11.87
CA VAL A 427 -15.82 28.22 12.66
C VAL A 427 -17.09 28.79 12.03
N VAL A 428 -18.20 28.04 12.08
CA VAL A 428 -19.54 28.48 11.66
C VAL A 428 -20.57 28.24 12.76
N HIS A 429 -21.55 29.15 12.88
CA HIS A 429 -22.69 28.94 13.77
C HIS A 429 -23.59 27.82 13.25
N LEU A 430 -24.18 27.06 14.17
CA LEU A 430 -25.18 26.05 13.88
C LEU A 430 -26.55 26.49 14.42
N PRO A 431 -27.62 26.43 13.62
CA PRO A 431 -28.96 26.76 14.10
C PRO A 431 -29.47 25.70 15.09
N ASN A 432 -30.38 26.11 15.97
CA ASN A 432 -30.98 25.21 16.97
C ASN A 432 -31.78 24.05 16.34
N SER A 433 -32.28 24.23 15.12
CA SER A 433 -32.99 23.19 14.36
C SER A 433 -32.08 22.05 13.90
N LEU A 434 -30.76 22.25 13.90
CA LEU A 434 -29.77 21.28 13.44
C LEU A 434 -29.05 20.64 14.64
N SER A 435 -29.22 19.34 14.82
CA SER A 435 -28.51 18.58 15.86
C SER A 435 -27.01 18.49 15.53
N PHE A 436 -26.17 18.32 16.56
CA PHE A 436 -24.72 18.20 16.34
C PHE A 436 -24.36 16.98 15.49
N GLN A 437 -25.08 15.87 15.67
CA GLN A 437 -24.86 14.64 14.89
C GLN A 437 -25.17 14.84 13.41
N GLN A 438 -26.20 15.63 13.09
CA GLN A 438 -26.54 15.98 11.72
C GLN A 438 -25.60 17.04 11.13
N ALA A 439 -25.08 17.95 11.96
CA ALA A 439 -24.13 18.98 11.56
C ALA A 439 -22.73 18.43 11.24
N ALA A 440 -22.24 17.44 11.99
CA ALA A 440 -20.89 16.91 11.85
C ALA A 440 -20.53 16.53 10.40
N PRO A 441 -21.31 15.68 9.68
CA PRO A 441 -21.02 15.36 8.28
C PRO A 441 -21.06 16.53 7.31
N LEU A 442 -21.73 17.64 7.67
CA LEU A 442 -21.79 18.82 6.81
C LEU A 442 -20.44 19.55 6.78
N MET A 443 -19.63 19.41 7.84
CA MET A 443 -18.31 20.02 7.95
C MET A 443 -17.27 19.43 7.00
N CYS A 444 -17.58 18.35 6.28
CA CYS A 444 -16.78 17.89 5.15
C CYS A 444 -17.63 17.36 3.99
N ALA A 445 -18.43 16.31 4.18
CA ALA A 445 -19.19 15.71 3.09
C ALA A 445 -20.19 16.70 2.49
N GLY A 446 -20.95 17.40 3.34
CA GLY A 446 -21.89 18.44 2.92
C GLY A 446 -21.17 19.59 2.20
N ALA A 447 -20.15 20.16 2.83
CA ALA A 447 -19.38 21.26 2.25
C ALA A 447 -18.75 20.88 0.90
N SER A 448 -18.23 19.67 0.76
CA SER A 448 -17.60 19.22 -0.49
C SER A 448 -18.61 19.11 -1.64
N VAL A 449 -19.77 18.50 -1.39
CA VAL A 449 -20.78 18.30 -2.43
C VAL A 449 -21.58 19.58 -2.73
N TRP A 450 -21.78 20.46 -1.74
CA TRP A 450 -22.36 21.79 -1.95
C TRP A 450 -21.49 22.62 -2.89
N HIS A 451 -20.19 22.70 -2.61
CA HIS A 451 -19.25 23.41 -3.49
C HIS A 451 -19.22 22.78 -4.89
N ALA A 452 -19.26 21.45 -4.99
CA ALA A 452 -19.29 20.76 -6.28
C ALA A 452 -20.53 21.12 -7.12
N LEU A 453 -21.70 21.24 -6.48
CA LEU A 453 -22.92 21.70 -7.15
C LEU A 453 -22.83 23.17 -7.58
N ASN A 454 -22.20 24.03 -6.79
CA ASN A 454 -21.95 25.42 -7.19
C ASN A 454 -21.01 25.49 -8.41
N GLN A 455 -19.95 24.66 -8.44
CA GLN A 455 -19.03 24.56 -9.58
C GLN A 455 -19.70 24.08 -10.88
N ALA A 456 -20.81 23.34 -10.78
CA ALA A 456 -21.56 22.89 -11.94
C ALA A 456 -22.35 24.01 -12.64
N GLU A 457 -22.58 25.15 -11.96
CA GLU A 457 -23.27 26.35 -12.51
C GLU A 457 -24.62 26.00 -13.18
N LEU A 458 -25.40 25.15 -12.51
CA LEU A 458 -26.71 24.68 -12.98
C LEU A 458 -27.80 25.75 -12.80
N GLN A 459 -28.77 25.72 -13.70
CA GLN A 459 -30.03 26.47 -13.60
C GLN A 459 -31.17 25.55 -13.18
N LYS A 460 -32.21 26.12 -12.55
CA LYS A 460 -33.42 25.38 -12.15
C LYS A 460 -34.01 24.64 -13.36
N GLY A 461 -34.39 23.37 -13.14
CA GLY A 461 -34.92 22.50 -14.20
C GLY A 461 -33.88 21.79 -15.06
N GLN A 462 -32.58 22.12 -14.95
CA GLN A 462 -31.54 21.37 -15.66
C GLN A 462 -31.27 20.01 -15.01
N ALA A 463 -30.85 19.04 -15.83
CA ALA A 463 -30.60 17.67 -15.41
C ALA A 463 -29.17 17.46 -14.89
N VAL A 464 -29.04 16.88 -13.70
CA VAL A 464 -27.78 16.54 -13.05
C VAL A 464 -27.77 15.10 -12.57
N ALA A 465 -26.67 14.39 -12.80
CA ALA A 465 -26.43 13.09 -12.17
C ALA A 465 -25.56 13.25 -10.92
N ILE A 466 -25.94 12.55 -9.85
CA ILE A 466 -25.10 12.32 -8.67
C ILE A 466 -24.61 10.88 -8.75
N VAL A 467 -23.30 10.68 -8.93
CA VAL A 467 -22.69 9.38 -9.20
C VAL A 467 -21.89 8.91 -7.99
N GLY A 468 -22.29 7.79 -7.40
CA GLY A 468 -21.76 7.26 -6.15
C GLY A 468 -22.56 7.79 -4.95
N ILE A 469 -23.51 6.98 -4.47
CA ILE A 469 -24.42 7.32 -3.37
C ILE A 469 -23.89 6.71 -2.06
N GLY A 470 -22.87 7.36 -1.52
CA GLY A 470 -22.43 7.21 -0.12
C GLY A 470 -22.80 8.44 0.71
N GLY A 471 -21.99 8.77 1.73
CA GLY A 471 -22.20 9.95 2.57
C GLY A 471 -22.24 11.28 1.80
N LEU A 472 -21.42 11.44 0.76
CA LEU A 472 -21.44 12.64 -0.09
C LEU A 472 -22.66 12.64 -1.03
N GLY A 473 -22.87 11.52 -1.74
CA GLY A 473 -23.90 11.43 -2.77
C GLY A 473 -25.31 11.60 -2.22
N VAL A 474 -25.61 11.08 -1.03
CA VAL A 474 -26.95 11.21 -0.42
C VAL A 474 -27.28 12.67 -0.06
N LEU A 475 -26.29 13.46 0.37
CA LEU A 475 -26.45 14.91 0.57
C LEU A 475 -26.53 15.64 -0.78
N GLY A 476 -25.72 15.24 -1.76
CA GLY A 476 -25.76 15.80 -3.12
C GLY A 476 -27.12 15.69 -3.79
N ILE A 477 -27.80 14.55 -3.64
CA ILE A 477 -29.18 14.35 -4.11
C ILE A 477 -30.11 15.41 -3.51
N GLN A 478 -30.08 15.54 -2.18
CA GLN A 478 -30.97 16.44 -1.45
C GLN A 478 -30.71 17.91 -1.81
N PHE A 479 -29.44 18.34 -1.84
CA PHE A 479 -29.09 19.69 -2.27
C PHE A 479 -29.53 19.99 -3.70
N ALA A 480 -29.28 19.07 -4.63
CA ALA A 480 -29.65 19.24 -6.03
C ALA A 480 -31.18 19.34 -6.20
N LYS A 481 -31.96 18.50 -5.50
CA LYS A 481 -33.42 18.56 -5.53
C LYS A 481 -33.96 19.84 -4.89
N ALA A 482 -33.44 20.25 -3.74
CA ALA A 482 -33.85 21.49 -3.08
C ALA A 482 -33.54 22.75 -3.92
N LYS A 483 -32.42 22.76 -4.68
CA LYS A 483 -32.10 23.81 -5.66
C LYS A 483 -33.01 23.79 -6.90
N GLY A 484 -33.90 22.81 -7.01
CA GLY A 484 -34.89 22.69 -8.09
C GLY A 484 -34.34 22.07 -9.38
N TYR A 485 -33.29 21.25 -9.28
CA TYR A 485 -32.76 20.50 -10.41
C TYR A 485 -33.53 19.20 -10.65
N ARG A 486 -33.37 18.67 -11.86
CA ARG A 486 -33.81 17.34 -12.25
C ARG A 486 -32.67 16.37 -11.95
N VAL A 487 -32.86 15.43 -11.03
CA VAL A 487 -31.76 14.67 -10.41
C VAL A 487 -31.87 13.20 -10.72
N VAL A 488 -30.77 12.64 -11.22
CA VAL A 488 -30.56 11.21 -11.40
C VAL A 488 -29.54 10.72 -10.36
N ALA A 489 -29.92 9.78 -9.51
CA ALA A 489 -29.02 9.12 -8.58
C ALA A 489 -28.47 7.82 -9.19
N ILE A 490 -27.15 7.66 -9.20
CA ILE A 490 -26.45 6.49 -9.79
C ILE A 490 -25.55 5.84 -8.74
N ASP A 491 -25.71 4.54 -8.52
CA ASP A 491 -24.75 3.68 -7.78
C ASP A 491 -24.80 2.26 -8.37
N ASN A 492 -23.77 1.45 -8.17
CA ASN A 492 -23.81 0.02 -8.53
C ASN A 492 -24.20 -0.88 -7.36
N ARG A 493 -24.11 -0.37 -6.12
CA ARG A 493 -24.38 -1.12 -4.90
C ARG A 493 -25.81 -0.91 -4.44
N ASP A 494 -26.47 -1.99 -4.04
CA ASP A 494 -27.83 -1.96 -3.50
C ASP A 494 -27.98 -1.02 -2.30
N VAL A 495 -26.96 -0.95 -1.44
CA VAL A 495 -26.95 -0.03 -0.30
C VAL A 495 -27.03 1.44 -0.73
N GLY A 496 -26.33 1.84 -1.79
CA GLY A 496 -26.37 3.21 -2.30
C GLY A 496 -27.71 3.55 -2.95
N LEU A 497 -28.27 2.60 -3.71
CA LEU A 497 -29.60 2.76 -4.31
C LEU A 497 -30.70 2.86 -3.24
N LYS A 498 -30.59 2.06 -2.17
CA LYS A 498 -31.47 2.12 -1.01
C LYS A 498 -31.36 3.48 -0.30
N LEU A 499 -30.14 3.97 -0.03
CA LEU A 499 -29.92 5.30 0.55
C LEU A 499 -30.59 6.41 -0.28
N ALA A 500 -30.46 6.36 -1.62
CA ALA A 500 -31.12 7.33 -2.50
C ALA A 500 -32.65 7.30 -2.38
N SER A 501 -33.24 6.14 -2.08
CA SER A 501 -34.68 5.95 -1.96
C SER A 501 -35.25 6.41 -0.61
N GLU A 502 -34.40 6.50 0.42
CA GLU A 502 -34.74 6.82 1.81
C GLU A 502 -34.61 8.31 2.16
N VAL A 503 -34.15 9.17 1.23
CA VAL A 503 -34.16 10.63 1.43
C VAL A 503 -35.59 11.16 1.62
N PRO A 504 -35.79 12.32 2.29
CA PRO A 504 -37.11 12.91 2.49
C PRO A 504 -37.91 13.01 1.18
N SER A 505 -39.22 12.77 1.25
CA SER A 505 -40.07 12.61 0.06
C SER A 505 -40.02 13.80 -0.91
N HIS A 506 -39.92 15.03 -0.39
CA HIS A 506 -39.80 16.26 -1.17
C HIS A 506 -38.41 16.49 -1.78
N LEU A 507 -37.40 15.69 -1.36
CA LEU A 507 -36.01 15.76 -1.80
C LEU A 507 -35.56 14.50 -2.56
N LYS A 508 -36.49 13.62 -2.93
CA LYS A 508 -36.17 12.41 -3.70
C LYS A 508 -35.66 12.73 -5.10
N PRO A 509 -34.66 11.98 -5.60
CA PRO A 509 -34.23 12.11 -6.98
C PRO A 509 -35.37 11.66 -7.91
N ASP A 510 -35.38 12.19 -9.13
CA ASP A 510 -36.40 11.85 -10.12
C ASP A 510 -36.18 10.43 -10.67
N LEU A 511 -34.92 9.98 -10.72
CA LEU A 511 -34.54 8.61 -11.09
C LEU A 511 -33.49 8.06 -10.13
N ILE A 512 -33.60 6.77 -9.79
CA ILE A 512 -32.60 5.98 -9.07
C ILE A 512 -32.23 4.82 -9.97
N LEU A 513 -31.00 4.77 -10.46
CA LEU A 513 -30.57 3.82 -11.48
C LEU A 513 -29.32 3.08 -11.04
N ASN A 514 -29.29 1.77 -11.34
CA ASN A 514 -28.09 0.96 -11.12
C ASN A 514 -27.09 1.23 -12.26
N PHE A 515 -25.84 1.54 -11.93
CA PHE A 515 -24.79 1.80 -12.90
C PHE A 515 -24.58 0.65 -13.91
N ASP A 516 -24.73 -0.60 -13.46
CA ASP A 516 -24.51 -1.82 -14.25
C ASP A 516 -25.77 -2.29 -15.02
N ASP A 517 -26.94 -1.67 -14.78
CA ASP A 517 -28.17 -1.99 -15.52
C ASP A 517 -28.05 -1.50 -16.98
N PRO A 518 -28.16 -2.39 -17.99
CA PRO A 518 -28.11 -2.02 -19.40
C PRO A 518 -29.15 -0.96 -19.80
N GLU A 519 -30.27 -0.88 -19.09
CA GLU A 519 -31.34 0.09 -19.36
C GLU A 519 -31.05 1.50 -18.82
N THR A 520 -30.04 1.66 -17.95
CA THR A 520 -29.70 2.94 -17.33
C THR A 520 -29.43 4.02 -18.36
N ILE A 521 -28.72 3.68 -19.44
CA ILE A 521 -28.41 4.63 -20.52
C ILE A 521 -29.69 5.11 -21.19
N ARG A 522 -30.59 4.18 -21.53
CA ARG A 522 -31.87 4.49 -22.18
C ARG A 522 -32.76 5.37 -21.29
N LYS A 523 -32.81 5.06 -19.99
CA LYS A 523 -33.59 5.83 -19.00
C LYS A 523 -33.04 7.25 -18.85
N ILE A 524 -31.73 7.43 -18.81
CA ILE A 524 -31.10 8.77 -18.78
C ILE A 524 -31.39 9.53 -20.09
N SER A 525 -31.30 8.87 -21.24
CA SER A 525 -31.59 9.47 -22.55
C SER A 525 -33.03 10.00 -22.59
N GLY A 526 -34.01 9.14 -22.28
CA GLY A 526 -35.42 9.54 -22.23
C GLY A 526 -35.71 10.61 -21.17
N PHE A 527 -35.01 10.60 -20.04
CA PHE A 527 -35.12 11.65 -19.03
C PHE A 527 -34.55 12.99 -19.51
N THR A 528 -33.57 12.99 -20.40
CA THR A 528 -32.90 14.20 -20.87
C THR A 528 -33.34 14.60 -22.27
N ASP A 529 -34.46 14.07 -22.75
CA ASP A 529 -35.00 14.32 -24.10
C ASP A 529 -33.95 14.03 -25.20
N ASP A 530 -33.13 12.99 -24.97
CA ASP A 530 -31.99 12.56 -25.80
C ASP A 530 -30.86 13.59 -25.95
N ILE A 531 -30.88 14.68 -25.18
CA ILE A 531 -29.85 15.73 -25.20
C ILE A 531 -28.63 15.34 -24.36
N GLY A 532 -28.86 14.65 -23.23
CA GLY A 532 -27.84 14.32 -22.23
C GLY A 532 -27.88 15.21 -20.98
N LEU A 533 -27.07 14.86 -20.00
CA LEU A 533 -27.01 15.54 -18.71
C LEU A 533 -26.29 16.88 -18.83
N ARG A 534 -26.80 17.93 -18.18
CA ARG A 534 -26.12 19.22 -18.10
C ARG A 534 -24.88 19.14 -17.19
N ALA A 535 -24.95 18.35 -16.13
CA ALA A 535 -23.81 18.11 -15.26
C ALA A 535 -23.81 16.69 -14.66
N ALA A 536 -22.63 16.24 -14.23
CA ALA A 536 -22.45 15.05 -13.42
C ALA A 536 -21.51 15.35 -12.24
N ILE A 537 -21.97 15.11 -11.03
CA ILE A 537 -21.18 15.23 -9.79
C ILE A 537 -20.71 13.83 -9.41
N VAL A 538 -19.40 13.60 -9.48
CA VAL A 538 -18.79 12.28 -9.25
C VAL A 538 -18.27 12.20 -7.82
N CYS A 539 -19.01 11.49 -6.98
CA CYS A 539 -18.78 11.32 -5.54
C CYS A 539 -18.11 9.98 -5.19
N THR A 540 -17.50 9.30 -6.17
CA THR A 540 -16.84 8.00 -6.01
C THR A 540 -15.42 8.04 -6.59
N GLY A 541 -14.51 7.25 -6.00
CA GLY A 541 -13.15 7.02 -6.50
C GLY A 541 -13.06 5.87 -7.51
N ALA A 542 -14.18 5.34 -8.00
CA ALA A 542 -14.14 4.28 -9.01
C ALA A 542 -13.63 4.82 -10.36
N ASP A 543 -12.55 4.23 -10.90
CA ASP A 543 -11.88 4.70 -12.11
C ASP A 543 -12.84 4.85 -13.32
N ALA A 544 -13.77 3.91 -13.48
CA ALA A 544 -14.72 3.87 -14.60
C ALA A 544 -15.83 4.94 -14.52
N ALA A 545 -16.10 5.49 -13.33
CA ALA A 545 -17.26 6.37 -13.13
C ALA A 545 -17.11 7.71 -13.86
N SER A 546 -15.89 8.25 -13.92
CA SER A 546 -15.60 9.54 -14.56
C SER A 546 -15.84 9.52 -16.07
N ASP A 547 -15.26 8.55 -16.77
CA ASP A 547 -15.45 8.37 -18.23
C ASP A 547 -16.91 8.04 -18.55
N TRP A 548 -17.51 7.12 -17.79
CA TRP A 548 -18.92 6.78 -17.94
C TRP A 548 -19.78 8.04 -17.83
N ALA A 549 -19.59 8.86 -16.79
CA ALA A 549 -20.37 10.07 -16.59
C ALA A 549 -20.16 11.10 -17.71
N ALA A 550 -18.91 11.31 -18.14
CA ALA A 550 -18.56 12.25 -19.20
C ALA A 550 -19.27 11.94 -20.53
N GLN A 551 -19.40 10.65 -20.87
CA GLN A 551 -20.08 10.21 -22.10
C GLN A 551 -21.59 10.57 -22.12
N ARG A 552 -22.24 10.67 -20.95
CA ARG A 552 -23.67 11.00 -20.82
C ARG A 552 -23.94 12.51 -20.75
N LEU A 553 -22.90 13.34 -20.84
CA LEU A 553 -23.07 14.78 -20.88
C LEU A 553 -23.57 15.24 -22.26
N GLN A 554 -24.41 16.26 -22.24
CA GLN A 554 -24.75 17.06 -23.42
C GLN A 554 -23.53 17.89 -23.88
N PRO A 555 -23.54 18.47 -25.10
CA PRO A 555 -22.55 19.46 -25.49
C PRO A 555 -22.42 20.59 -24.46
N ARG A 556 -21.19 20.92 -24.08
CA ARG A 556 -20.80 21.89 -23.05
C ARG A 556 -21.30 21.53 -21.63
N GLY A 557 -21.63 20.26 -21.42
CA GLY A 557 -21.91 19.70 -20.09
C GLY A 557 -20.68 19.72 -19.18
N VAL A 558 -20.90 19.69 -17.86
CA VAL A 558 -19.83 19.80 -16.86
C VAL A 558 -19.73 18.53 -16.03
N LEU A 559 -18.55 17.92 -15.98
CA LEU A 559 -18.20 16.91 -14.98
C LEU A 559 -17.49 17.58 -13.81
N VAL A 560 -18.01 17.39 -12.60
CA VAL A 560 -17.36 17.86 -11.36
C VAL A 560 -16.84 16.65 -10.58
N ALA A 561 -15.52 16.52 -10.51
CA ALA A 561 -14.86 15.45 -9.78
C ALA A 561 -14.69 15.83 -8.30
N VAL A 562 -15.26 15.00 -7.42
CA VAL A 562 -15.15 15.11 -5.95
C VAL A 562 -14.44 13.88 -5.37
N GLY A 563 -14.72 12.69 -5.91
CA GLY A 563 -13.98 11.47 -5.59
C GLY A 563 -12.59 11.43 -6.25
N ILE A 564 -11.66 10.72 -5.62
CA ILE A 564 -10.26 10.59 -6.07
C ILE A 564 -10.06 9.18 -6.64
N PRO A 565 -10.01 9.01 -7.98
CA PRO A 565 -9.72 7.71 -8.59
C PRO A 565 -8.24 7.32 -8.47
N GLU A 566 -7.97 6.05 -8.18
CA GLU A 566 -6.61 5.53 -7.99
C GLU A 566 -5.77 5.60 -9.27
N GLN A 567 -6.39 5.34 -10.43
CA GLN A 567 -5.72 5.37 -11.74
C GLN A 567 -5.85 6.73 -12.45
N GLY A 568 -6.32 7.76 -11.74
CA GLY A 568 -6.60 9.08 -12.28
C GLY A 568 -7.92 9.18 -13.05
N LEU A 569 -8.30 10.40 -13.41
CA LEU A 569 -9.52 10.67 -14.18
C LEU A 569 -9.37 10.15 -15.61
N ARG A 570 -10.41 9.49 -16.13
CA ARG A 570 -10.47 8.97 -17.49
C ARG A 570 -11.60 9.65 -18.26
N PHE A 571 -11.37 9.93 -19.53
CA PHE A 571 -12.38 10.46 -20.43
C PHE A 571 -11.99 10.19 -21.88
N ASP A 572 -12.98 9.89 -22.71
CA ASP A 572 -12.82 9.86 -24.16
C ASP A 572 -12.43 11.25 -24.69
N PRO A 573 -11.22 11.42 -25.28
CA PRO A 573 -10.77 12.71 -25.80
C PRO A 573 -11.65 13.24 -26.94
N MET A 574 -12.38 12.36 -27.64
CA MET A 574 -13.32 12.79 -28.69
C MET A 574 -14.48 13.56 -28.07
N ASN A 575 -15.02 13.13 -26.93
CA ASN A 575 -16.07 13.88 -26.25
C ASN A 575 -15.55 15.24 -25.75
N LEU A 576 -14.31 15.30 -25.24
CA LEU A 576 -13.69 16.54 -24.82
C LEU A 576 -13.67 17.60 -25.93
N LEU A 577 -13.31 17.19 -27.14
CA LEU A 577 -13.18 18.10 -28.28
C LEU A 577 -14.53 18.36 -28.98
N PHE A 578 -15.28 17.32 -29.32
CA PHE A 578 -16.47 17.44 -30.17
C PHE A 578 -17.73 17.84 -29.40
N LYS A 579 -17.79 17.57 -28.09
CA LYS A 579 -18.86 18.05 -27.22
C LYS A 579 -18.44 19.24 -26.37
N GLU A 580 -17.17 19.67 -26.41
CA GLU A 580 -16.66 20.75 -25.55
C GLU A 580 -16.99 20.54 -24.07
N ILE A 581 -16.91 19.30 -23.57
CA ILE A 581 -17.21 19.02 -22.16
C ILE A 581 -16.22 19.73 -21.24
N VAL A 582 -16.70 20.18 -20.09
CA VAL A 582 -15.90 20.88 -19.10
C VAL A 582 -15.65 19.95 -17.91
N VAL A 583 -14.40 19.79 -17.51
CA VAL A 583 -14.03 19.03 -16.32
C VAL A 583 -13.53 19.99 -15.25
N LYS A 584 -14.16 19.95 -14.07
CA LYS A 584 -13.76 20.75 -12.89
C LYS A 584 -13.43 19.83 -11.72
N GLY A 585 -12.34 20.12 -11.01
CA GLY A 585 -12.12 19.58 -9.66
C GLY A 585 -12.83 20.45 -8.63
N SER A 586 -13.34 19.83 -7.57
CA SER A 586 -13.97 20.56 -6.45
C SER A 586 -13.46 20.03 -5.13
N ILE A 587 -13.06 20.93 -4.23
CA ILE A 587 -12.63 20.60 -2.87
C ILE A 587 -13.22 21.60 -1.88
N HIS A 588 -14.10 21.11 -1.00
CA HIS A 588 -14.67 21.81 0.16
C HIS A 588 -15.30 23.19 -0.10
N CYS A 589 -16.16 23.68 0.79
CA CYS A 589 -16.67 25.05 0.72
C CYS A 589 -15.65 26.09 1.18
N SER A 590 -15.77 27.32 0.66
CA SER A 590 -15.31 28.51 1.38
C SER A 590 -16.10 28.71 2.68
N MET A 591 -15.66 29.63 3.55
CA MET A 591 -16.40 29.92 4.78
C MET A 591 -17.78 30.54 4.52
N GLN A 592 -17.90 31.40 3.50
CA GLN A 592 -19.20 31.95 3.13
C GLN A 592 -20.13 30.87 2.60
N GLU A 593 -19.65 30.02 1.69
CA GLU A 593 -20.47 28.91 1.16
C GLU A 593 -20.86 27.91 2.26
N THR A 594 -20.01 27.69 3.27
CA THR A 594 -20.34 26.83 4.41
C THR A 594 -21.53 27.42 5.19
N ARG A 595 -21.55 28.73 5.43
CA ARG A 595 -22.68 29.40 6.11
C ARG A 595 -23.95 29.29 5.28
N ASP A 596 -23.87 29.62 4.00
CA ASP A 596 -25.00 29.53 3.07
C ASP A 596 -25.56 28.10 3.02
N MET A 597 -24.68 27.10 3.03
CA MET A 597 -25.07 25.69 3.08
C MET A 597 -25.80 25.34 4.38
N ILE A 598 -25.30 25.78 5.54
CA ILE A 598 -25.93 25.48 6.83
C ILE A 598 -27.34 26.08 6.92
N ASP A 599 -27.51 27.33 6.50
CA ASP A 599 -28.82 27.98 6.44
C ASP A 599 -29.76 27.23 5.50
N PHE A 600 -29.26 26.84 4.32
CA PHE A 600 -30.03 26.08 3.35
C PHE A 600 -30.44 24.68 3.85
N VAL A 601 -29.55 24.00 4.59
CA VAL A 601 -29.87 22.70 5.22
C VAL A 601 -31.02 22.86 6.21
N ALA A 602 -30.97 23.90 7.05
CA ALA A 602 -31.99 24.17 8.04
C ALA A 602 -33.33 24.57 7.40
N GLU A 603 -33.30 25.39 6.34
CA GLU A 603 -34.49 25.82 5.60
C GLU A 603 -35.22 24.64 4.93
N HIS A 604 -34.48 23.72 4.31
CA HIS A 604 -35.06 22.65 3.49
C HIS A 604 -35.20 21.30 4.22
N GLY A 605 -34.74 21.21 5.47
CA GLY A 605 -34.79 19.98 6.25
C GLY A 605 -33.95 18.86 5.65
N ILE A 606 -32.74 19.18 5.21
CA ILE A 606 -31.80 18.21 4.62
C ILE A 606 -31.18 17.36 5.73
N LEU A 607 -31.13 16.04 5.52
CA LEU A 607 -30.67 15.09 6.52
C LEU A 607 -29.50 14.25 6.04
N SER A 608 -28.45 14.19 6.84
CA SER A 608 -27.40 13.18 6.73
C SER A 608 -27.96 11.82 7.20
N HIS A 609 -27.65 10.75 6.46
CA HIS A 609 -27.96 9.39 6.90
C HIS A 609 -26.81 8.90 7.79
N LEU A 610 -27.09 8.58 9.05
CA LEU A 610 -26.07 8.38 10.07
C LEU A 610 -26.07 6.95 10.61
N THR A 611 -24.87 6.48 10.99
CA THR A 611 -24.69 5.46 12.01
C THR A 611 -24.10 6.14 13.24
N LEU A 612 -24.85 6.19 14.35
CA LEU A 612 -24.38 6.80 15.59
C LEU A 612 -23.57 5.78 16.38
N LEU A 613 -22.45 6.22 16.94
CA LEU A 613 -21.53 5.41 17.73
C LEU A 613 -21.20 6.14 19.03
N THR A 614 -21.03 5.41 20.13
CA THR A 614 -20.34 5.93 21.31
C THR A 614 -18.82 5.99 21.07
N MET A 615 -18.07 6.68 21.95
CA MET A 615 -16.61 6.65 21.92
C MET A 615 -16.04 5.22 22.05
N GLU A 616 -16.65 4.36 22.86
CA GLU A 616 -16.26 2.95 23.03
C GLU A 616 -16.53 2.13 21.75
N GLU A 617 -17.71 2.31 21.14
CA GLU A 617 -18.06 1.64 19.87
C GLU A 617 -17.20 2.12 18.69
N ALA A 618 -16.55 3.28 18.84
CA ALA A 618 -15.70 3.88 17.82
C ALA A 618 -14.24 3.39 17.87
N GLU A 619 -13.83 2.58 18.86
CA GLU A 619 -12.45 2.09 18.95
C GLU A 619 -12.03 1.27 17.71
N ASP A 620 -12.96 0.53 17.10
CA ASP A 620 -12.74 -0.25 15.89
C ASP A 620 -13.38 0.37 14.63
N ILE A 621 -13.72 1.68 14.68
CA ILE A 621 -14.42 2.40 13.61
C ILE A 621 -13.70 2.31 12.27
N ALA A 622 -12.36 2.32 12.27
CA ALA A 622 -11.56 2.18 11.06
C ALA A 622 -11.73 0.79 10.44
N ALA A 623 -11.60 -0.28 11.24
CA ALA A 623 -11.73 -1.66 10.77
C ALA A 623 -13.16 -1.95 10.28
N LYS A 624 -14.18 -1.49 11.01
CA LYS A 624 -15.59 -1.62 10.60
C LYS A 624 -15.91 -0.81 9.33
N SER A 625 -15.31 0.36 9.16
CA SER A 625 -15.44 1.16 7.93
C SER A 625 -14.81 0.47 6.73
N GLU A 626 -13.64 -0.17 6.90
CA GLU A 626 -13.00 -0.97 5.85
C GLU A 626 -13.84 -2.19 5.45
N ALA A 627 -14.44 -2.85 6.43
CA ALA A 627 -15.37 -3.97 6.21
C ALA A 627 -16.73 -3.52 5.66
N GLN A 628 -16.94 -2.22 5.40
CA GLN A 628 -18.20 -1.64 4.95
C GLN A 628 -19.39 -1.99 5.87
N ALA A 629 -19.13 -2.07 7.17
CA ALA A 629 -20.11 -2.52 8.16
C ALA A 629 -21.19 -1.47 8.50
N TYR A 630 -21.00 -0.21 8.08
CA TYR A 630 -21.89 0.89 8.40
C TYR A 630 -22.76 1.33 7.22
N THR A 631 -24.00 1.71 7.51
CA THR A 631 -24.89 2.36 6.56
C THR A 631 -24.86 3.88 6.75
N GLY A 632 -24.62 4.63 5.68
CA GLY A 632 -24.48 6.09 5.75
C GLY A 632 -23.15 6.53 6.36
N ARG A 633 -23.16 7.62 7.14
CA ARG A 633 -21.98 8.25 7.74
C ARG A 633 -21.85 7.85 9.22
N PRO A 634 -20.74 7.22 9.64
CA PRO A 634 -20.47 7.01 11.05
C PRO A 634 -20.22 8.35 11.75
N VAL A 635 -20.88 8.57 12.89
CA VAL A 635 -20.74 9.76 13.72
C VAL A 635 -20.60 9.33 15.17
N VAL A 636 -19.51 9.74 15.80
CA VAL A 636 -19.20 9.46 17.20
C VAL A 636 -19.82 10.53 18.08
N GLN A 637 -20.58 10.11 19.08
CA GLN A 637 -21.10 10.96 20.15
C GLN A 637 -20.03 11.07 21.24
N VAL A 638 -19.49 12.27 21.44
CA VAL A 638 -18.32 12.48 22.31
C VAL A 638 -18.75 12.95 23.70
N GLY A 639 -19.67 13.91 23.80
CA GLY A 639 -20.17 14.45 25.06
C GLY A 639 -21.66 14.16 25.28
N GLU A 640 -22.08 14.07 26.55
CA GLU A 640 -23.50 14.07 26.92
C GLU A 640 -24.16 15.42 26.54
N GLN A 641 -25.41 15.34 26.06
CA GLN A 641 -26.17 16.46 25.47
C GLN A 641 -26.37 17.66 26.38
#